data_AF-A0AAN6M486-F1
#
_entry.id   AF-A0AAN6M486-F1
#
_cell.length_a   1.000
_cell.length_b   1.000
_cell.length_c   1.000
_cell.angle_alpha   90.00
_cell.angle_beta   90.00
_cell.angle_gamma   90.00
#
_symmetry.space_group_name_H-M   'P 1'
#
loop_
_entity.id
_entity.type
_entity.pdbx_description
1 polymer ?
#
loop_
_entity_poly.entity_id
_entity_poly.type
_entity_poly.pdbx_seq_one_letter_code
_entity_poly.pdbx_strand_id
1 'polypeptide(L)'
;MEADHRERRRRERRNSSSHEHDSERRRRKGHRATDSQGDLLPRPHPPGESTPSTQRSRQSAPLSLDAIAKLDKANAKKAGWRGYDYDEEYLKEVRNKEKKLEKDRIKEERQQKRMERAEESDAAIQQAARKRRDERQRARGESKRRSAASDNEGAQKTAAQRMSAFSQTDRERRRSHTSAERDERKRAYEERYTPSEIAEKKERKRQERAQRDRERKKRVVSGPLAEEGGVGDDDEEYQYMMEKRGGAGAPSEPTEEELVAKKKKKKRILIAIASILLLLAIIIPVAVVVSKKGSGDEDKGSGSAEAEGSSSKPSNNNLDGKDPKSVPDEDKGGWLDPWSWWDTADFNVTYTNEKVGGLPMIGLNSTWNDDIQANEKVANLKDDFGYGKNPIRGVNVGGWLNLEPFITPSYFESYSSRDNIIDEWTLIQKLGGPSQAKQTLEKHYSTFITRQTFVDIRAAGFDHVRIPFGYWMVDTYDGDQYVPRVAWRYLLRGIEYARQNGLRINLDMHGAPGSQNGWNHSGRQGAIGWLNGADGEKNANRWLSIHHQLAVFFAQPRYANIITLYGLVNEPRMVDLDPDTVITWSRKAISQIRKDGIKSIIVFGDGFRGLDNWKDSPLQDDHDLLLDVHQYVIFNLDQIQLEHTDKLSFACSAWTQQSRRSMDTATGFGPTMCGEWSQADTDCTKYINNVNMGTRWEGTLDTGNASTSVLEPYCPLKNRGCSCSSANADPKDYSDAYKKWLYQFAVAQMISFEAGWGWFYWTWKTERATQWSWEKGMEAGILPMKTWERDFECPDSPGGLEDYGKMGLAESY
;
A
#
# COMPACT_ATOMS: atom_id res chain seq x y z
N MET A 1 -65.64 -62.49 -11.62
CA MET A 1 -66.13 -61.34 -12.41
C MET A 1 -64.92 -60.54 -12.81
N GLU A 2 -64.66 -60.57 -14.14
CA GLU A 2 -63.81 -59.73 -15.02
C GLU A 2 -62.50 -59.14 -14.47
N ALA A 3 -61.30 -59.60 -14.86
CA ALA A 3 -60.60 -59.62 -16.18
C ALA A 3 -59.57 -58.45 -16.26
N ASP A 4 -58.34 -58.54 -16.77
CA ASP A 4 -57.42 -59.60 -17.20
C ASP A 4 -56.05 -58.91 -17.44
N HIS A 5 -55.06 -59.09 -16.55
CA HIS A 5 -53.74 -59.73 -16.71
C HIS A 5 -53.02 -59.79 -18.09
N ARG A 6 -51.68 -59.54 -18.00
CA ARG A 6 -50.52 -60.13 -18.75
C ARG A 6 -50.23 -59.57 -20.16
N GLU A 7 -49.01 -59.55 -20.70
CA GLU A 7 -47.80 -60.35 -20.43
C GLU A 7 -46.48 -59.74 -20.96
N ARG A 8 -45.38 -60.32 -20.45
CA ARG A 8 -43.94 -60.14 -20.73
C ARG A 8 -43.49 -60.55 -22.15
N ARG A 9 -42.28 -60.12 -22.58
CA ARG A 9 -41.18 -61.04 -23.04
C ARG A 9 -39.79 -60.39 -23.14
N ARG A 10 -38.78 -61.27 -23.01
CA ARG A 10 -37.30 -61.10 -22.89
C ARG A 10 -36.55 -61.23 -24.23
N ARG A 11 -35.24 -60.88 -24.19
CA ARG A 11 -34.02 -61.39 -24.90
C ARG A 11 -33.38 -60.44 -25.93
N GLU A 12 -32.15 -59.95 -25.66
CA GLU A 12 -30.81 -60.36 -26.23
C GLU A 12 -30.45 -59.51 -27.48
N ARG A 13 -29.22 -59.25 -27.95
CA ARG A 13 -27.82 -59.09 -27.46
C ARG A 13 -27.03 -58.53 -28.69
N ARG A 14 -26.11 -57.57 -28.53
CA ARG A 14 -24.89 -57.23 -29.33
C ARG A 14 -24.83 -57.46 -30.88
N ASN A 15 -24.46 -56.43 -31.64
CA ASN A 15 -23.20 -56.33 -32.45
C ASN A 15 -23.11 -54.94 -33.15
N SER A 16 -21.95 -54.25 -33.13
CA SER A 16 -20.98 -54.03 -34.25
C SER A 16 -21.63 -53.50 -35.55
N SER A 17 -21.12 -52.55 -36.33
CA SER A 17 -19.78 -52.01 -36.57
C SER A 17 -19.96 -50.67 -37.35
N SER A 18 -19.03 -49.72 -37.22
CA SER A 18 -18.09 -49.26 -38.26
C SER A 18 -18.63 -48.39 -39.39
N HIS A 19 -17.81 -47.41 -39.77
CA HIS A 19 -17.79 -46.62 -41.03
C HIS A 19 -18.70 -45.41 -41.07
N GLU A 20 -18.33 -44.31 -41.71
CA GLU A 20 -17.05 -43.74 -42.15
C GLU A 20 -17.43 -42.30 -42.45
N HIS A 21 -16.55 -41.37 -42.14
CA HIS A 21 -16.76 -39.95 -42.38
C HIS A 21 -16.52 -39.66 -43.86
N ASP A 22 -17.53 -39.17 -44.59
CA ASP A 22 -17.26 -38.30 -45.72
C ASP A 22 -18.30 -37.17 -45.91
N SER A 23 -17.70 -36.00 -46.12
CA SER A 23 -18.08 -34.78 -46.85
C SER A 23 -19.49 -34.13 -46.85
N GLU A 24 -19.40 -32.80 -46.87
CA GLU A 24 -20.35 -31.80 -47.40
C GLU A 24 -21.43 -31.14 -46.51
N ARG A 25 -21.03 -29.98 -45.99
CA ARG A 25 -21.76 -28.69 -45.96
C ARG A 25 -23.23 -28.73 -46.38
N ARG A 26 -24.14 -28.67 -45.39
CA ARG A 26 -25.38 -27.88 -45.51
C ARG A 26 -25.70 -27.11 -44.22
N ARG A 27 -25.77 -25.79 -44.36
CA ARG A 27 -26.21 -24.79 -43.38
C ARG A 27 -27.56 -25.20 -42.76
N ARG A 28 -27.61 -25.46 -41.45
CA ARG A 28 -28.88 -25.55 -40.71
C ARG A 28 -29.31 -24.16 -40.25
N LYS A 29 -30.49 -23.75 -40.73
CA LYS A 29 -31.27 -22.59 -40.30
C LYS A 29 -31.74 -22.81 -38.85
N GLY A 30 -31.56 -21.82 -38.00
CA GLY A 30 -32.12 -21.80 -36.64
C GLY A 30 -33.65 -21.71 -36.66
N HIS A 31 -34.27 -22.46 -35.75
CA HIS A 31 -35.69 -22.47 -35.46
C HIS A 31 -36.15 -21.10 -34.92
N ARG A 32 -37.38 -20.70 -35.25
CA ARG A 32 -38.01 -19.41 -34.88
C ARG A 32 -39.08 -19.71 -33.83
N ALA A 33 -39.06 -18.99 -32.71
CA ALA A 33 -39.99 -19.19 -31.61
C ALA A 33 -41.44 -18.87 -32.02
N THR A 34 -42.36 -19.73 -31.61
CA THR A 34 -43.81 -19.55 -31.68
C THR A 34 -44.35 -19.26 -30.28
N ASP A 35 -45.50 -18.60 -30.18
CA ASP A 35 -46.20 -18.46 -28.91
C ASP A 35 -47.00 -19.73 -28.53
N SER A 36 -47.71 -19.68 -27.40
CA SER A 36 -48.49 -20.78 -26.84
C SER A 36 -49.72 -21.17 -27.66
N GLN A 37 -50.00 -20.49 -28.78
CA GLN A 37 -51.02 -20.89 -29.76
C GLN A 37 -50.42 -21.33 -31.11
N GLY A 38 -49.08 -21.38 -31.21
CA GLY A 38 -48.38 -21.93 -32.37
C GLY A 38 -48.06 -20.91 -33.47
N ASP A 39 -48.27 -19.61 -33.22
CA ASP A 39 -48.04 -18.56 -34.21
C ASP A 39 -46.62 -17.97 -34.12
N LEU A 40 -46.04 -17.64 -35.29
CA LEU A 40 -44.65 -17.21 -35.43
C LEU A 40 -44.46 -15.72 -35.08
N LEU A 41 -43.55 -15.42 -34.16
CA LEU A 41 -43.28 -14.03 -33.73
C LEU A 41 -42.66 -13.15 -34.86
N PRO A 42 -43.12 -11.89 -35.04
CA PRO A 42 -42.60 -10.96 -36.05
C PRO A 42 -41.13 -10.57 -35.84
N ARG A 43 -40.43 -10.18 -36.93
CA ARG A 43 -39.01 -9.74 -36.93
C ARG A 43 -38.91 -8.21 -36.78
N PRO A 44 -37.91 -7.65 -36.07
CA PRO A 44 -37.71 -6.20 -36.00
C PRO A 44 -36.98 -5.66 -37.25
N HIS A 45 -37.36 -4.45 -37.70
CA HIS A 45 -36.66 -3.64 -38.71
C HIS A 45 -35.80 -2.53 -38.05
N PRO A 46 -34.76 -2.00 -38.75
CA PRO A 46 -33.73 -1.10 -38.19
C PRO A 46 -34.10 0.41 -38.24
N PRO A 47 -33.36 1.29 -37.54
CA PRO A 47 -33.85 2.61 -37.12
C PRO A 47 -33.51 3.75 -38.12
N GLY A 48 -34.44 4.69 -38.24
CA GLY A 48 -34.30 5.99 -38.92
C GLY A 48 -35.21 7.04 -38.26
N GLU A 49 -34.70 8.26 -38.17
CA GLU A 49 -35.12 9.40 -37.35
C GLU A 49 -36.60 9.81 -37.44
N SER A 50 -37.25 9.98 -36.29
CA SER A 50 -37.95 11.22 -35.89
C SER A 50 -38.52 11.09 -34.47
N THR A 51 -38.33 12.18 -33.73
CA THR A 51 -38.63 12.47 -32.31
C THR A 51 -39.97 11.97 -31.75
N PRO A 52 -39.97 11.49 -30.49
CA PRO A 52 -41.12 11.67 -29.61
C PRO A 52 -40.77 12.34 -28.27
N SER A 53 -41.50 13.43 -28.02
CA SER A 53 -42.10 13.86 -26.75
C SER A 53 -41.40 13.51 -25.44
N THR A 54 -40.79 14.54 -24.85
CA THR A 54 -40.46 14.66 -23.44
C THR A 54 -41.67 14.41 -22.53
N GLN A 55 -41.75 13.24 -21.88
CA GLN A 55 -42.33 13.13 -20.54
C GLN A 55 -41.20 13.30 -19.52
N ARG A 56 -40.95 14.57 -19.15
CA ARG A 56 -40.17 14.90 -17.95
C ARG A 56 -40.97 14.46 -16.74
N SER A 57 -40.46 13.50 -15.97
CA SER A 57 -40.75 13.47 -14.53
C SER A 57 -40.29 14.82 -13.98
N ARG A 58 -41.23 15.65 -13.51
CA ARG A 58 -40.93 16.88 -12.80
C ARG A 58 -40.22 16.53 -11.49
N GLN A 59 -38.90 16.40 -11.54
CA GLN A 59 -38.09 16.86 -10.42
C GLN A 59 -38.34 18.37 -10.34
N SER A 60 -38.87 18.81 -9.20
CA SER A 60 -39.08 20.21 -8.88
C SER A 60 -37.77 20.97 -9.11
N ALA A 61 -37.78 21.93 -10.03
CA ALA A 61 -36.69 22.88 -10.14
C ALA A 61 -36.55 23.61 -8.78
N PRO A 62 -35.34 23.80 -8.26
CA PRO A 62 -35.15 24.62 -7.07
C PRO A 62 -35.74 26.01 -7.34
N LEU A 63 -36.48 26.54 -6.35
CA LEU A 63 -37.05 27.88 -6.43
C LEU A 63 -35.92 28.87 -6.63
N SER A 64 -36.12 29.87 -7.51
CA SER A 64 -35.12 30.93 -7.67
C SER A 64 -34.93 31.68 -6.35
N LEU A 65 -33.74 32.22 -6.11
CA LEU A 65 -33.45 32.99 -4.89
C LEU A 65 -34.44 34.16 -4.68
N ASP A 66 -35.00 34.72 -5.76
CA ASP A 66 -36.07 35.73 -5.69
C ASP A 66 -37.41 35.15 -5.20
N ALA A 67 -37.73 33.91 -5.54
CA ALA A 67 -38.91 33.21 -5.02
C ALA A 67 -38.73 32.80 -3.56
N ILE A 68 -37.50 32.43 -3.15
CA ILE A 68 -37.14 32.11 -1.77
C ILE A 68 -37.17 33.37 -0.90
N ALA A 69 -36.59 34.48 -1.36
CA ALA A 69 -36.62 35.77 -0.66
C ALA A 69 -38.06 36.31 -0.49
N LYS A 70 -38.94 36.10 -1.48
CA LYS A 70 -40.38 36.42 -1.35
C LYS A 70 -41.11 35.52 -0.37
N LEU A 71 -40.74 34.23 -0.31
CA LEU A 71 -41.27 33.27 0.66
C LEU A 71 -40.84 33.64 2.09
N ASP A 72 -39.57 33.96 2.28
CA ASP A 72 -39.01 34.36 3.58
C ASP A 72 -39.57 35.70 4.06
N LYS A 73 -39.77 36.68 3.16
CA LYS A 73 -40.46 37.94 3.49
C LYS A 73 -41.91 37.72 3.90
N ALA A 74 -42.61 36.76 3.28
CA ALA A 74 -43.97 36.40 3.65
C ALA A 74 -44.03 35.65 5.00
N ASN A 75 -43.05 34.78 5.27
CA ASN A 75 -42.96 34.01 6.51
C ASN A 75 -42.52 34.87 7.71
N ALA A 76 -41.53 35.76 7.53
CA ALA A 76 -41.06 36.70 8.55
C ALA A 76 -42.16 37.69 9.00
N LYS A 77 -43.00 38.15 8.06
CA LYS A 77 -44.17 39.01 8.36
C LYS A 77 -45.26 38.27 9.15
N LYS A 78 -45.38 36.95 8.97
CA LYS A 78 -46.33 36.09 9.69
C LYS A 78 -45.85 35.74 11.10
N ALA A 79 -44.53 35.74 11.30
CA ALA A 79 -43.87 35.41 12.58
C ALA A 79 -43.56 36.64 13.45
N GLY A 80 -43.84 37.87 12.99
CA GLY A 80 -43.65 39.10 13.78
C GLY A 80 -42.21 39.62 13.88
N TRP A 81 -41.29 39.14 13.03
CA TRP A 81 -39.90 39.57 13.03
C TRP A 81 -39.73 40.83 12.15
N ARG A 82 -39.04 41.87 12.68
CA ARG A 82 -38.63 43.05 11.88
C ARG A 82 -37.48 42.63 10.97
N GLY A 83 -37.70 42.73 9.65
CA GLY A 83 -36.85 42.11 8.63
C GLY A 83 -35.57 42.86 8.27
N TYR A 84 -34.59 42.09 7.80
CA TYR A 84 -33.47 42.57 6.98
C TYR A 84 -33.98 42.84 5.56
N ASP A 85 -33.84 44.07 5.06
CA ASP A 85 -34.04 44.38 3.64
C ASP A 85 -32.71 44.13 2.92
N TYR A 86 -32.67 43.13 2.05
CA TYR A 86 -31.59 43.00 1.08
C TYR A 86 -31.72 44.12 0.05
N ASP A 87 -30.66 44.90 -0.16
CA ASP A 87 -30.68 45.98 -1.13
C ASP A 87 -30.84 45.45 -2.58
N GLU A 88 -31.45 46.27 -3.44
CA GLU A 88 -31.67 45.94 -4.87
C GLU A 88 -30.35 45.69 -5.62
N GLU A 89 -29.23 46.18 -5.09
CA GLU A 89 -27.91 46.04 -5.67
C GLU A 89 -27.36 44.61 -5.50
N TYR A 90 -27.53 44.02 -4.32
CA TYR A 90 -27.22 42.62 -4.03
C TYR A 90 -28.03 41.66 -4.92
N LEU A 91 -29.34 41.88 -5.07
CA LEU A 91 -30.19 41.06 -5.93
C LEU A 91 -29.85 41.18 -7.42
N LYS A 92 -29.23 42.28 -7.84
CA LYS A 92 -28.72 42.47 -9.21
C LYS A 92 -27.39 41.76 -9.42
N GLU A 93 -26.52 41.77 -8.41
CA GLU A 93 -25.24 41.05 -8.43
C GLU A 93 -25.46 39.53 -8.50
N VAL A 94 -26.37 39.00 -7.68
CA VAL A 94 -26.72 37.57 -7.67
C VAL A 94 -27.25 37.12 -9.04
N ARG A 95 -28.15 37.89 -9.67
CA ARG A 95 -28.67 37.59 -11.02
C ARG A 95 -27.58 37.58 -12.10
N ASN A 96 -26.55 38.42 -11.95
CA ASN A 96 -25.43 38.44 -12.88
C ASN A 96 -24.47 37.25 -12.65
N LYS A 97 -24.25 36.86 -11.39
CA LYS A 97 -23.48 35.65 -11.02
C LYS A 97 -24.17 34.38 -11.54
N GLU A 98 -25.48 34.24 -11.36
CA GLU A 98 -26.26 33.09 -11.88
C GLU A 98 -26.19 32.99 -13.41
N LYS A 99 -26.36 34.11 -14.13
CA LYS A 99 -26.23 34.13 -15.60
C LYS A 99 -24.84 33.73 -16.09
N LYS A 100 -23.80 34.02 -15.31
CA LYS A 100 -22.42 33.67 -15.64
C LYS A 100 -22.18 32.18 -15.38
N LEU A 101 -22.61 31.67 -14.22
CA LEU A 101 -22.53 30.25 -13.87
C LEU A 101 -23.27 29.36 -14.88
N GLU A 102 -24.46 29.76 -15.32
CA GLU A 102 -25.21 28.99 -16.33
C GLU A 102 -24.52 29.01 -17.71
N LYS A 103 -23.87 30.12 -18.07
CA LYS A 103 -23.06 30.19 -19.30
C LYS A 103 -21.83 29.29 -19.22
N ASP A 104 -21.17 29.23 -18.07
CA ASP A 104 -19.99 28.41 -17.85
C ASP A 104 -20.37 26.91 -17.85
N ARG A 105 -21.49 26.55 -17.20
CA ARG A 105 -22.05 25.18 -17.24
C ARG A 105 -22.34 24.70 -18.66
N ILE A 106 -22.98 25.53 -19.49
CA ILE A 106 -23.27 25.20 -20.91
C ILE A 106 -21.96 25.04 -21.71
N LYS A 107 -20.90 25.77 -21.35
CA LYS A 107 -19.61 25.71 -22.03
C LYS A 107 -18.85 24.43 -21.67
N GLU A 108 -18.87 24.03 -20.41
CA GLU A 108 -18.31 22.76 -19.91
C GLU A 108 -19.02 21.56 -20.53
N GLU A 109 -20.36 21.56 -20.56
CA GLU A 109 -21.14 20.47 -21.18
C GLU A 109 -20.80 20.31 -22.68
N ARG A 110 -20.55 21.42 -23.38
CA ARG A 110 -20.09 21.40 -24.78
C ARG A 110 -18.64 20.90 -24.94
N GLN A 111 -17.78 21.15 -23.97
CA GLN A 111 -16.40 20.63 -23.98
C GLN A 111 -16.38 19.12 -23.69
N GLN A 112 -17.20 18.67 -22.74
CA GLN A 112 -17.32 17.25 -22.41
C GLN A 112 -17.85 16.43 -23.58
N LYS A 113 -18.93 16.89 -24.23
CA LYS A 113 -19.44 16.28 -25.48
C LYS A 113 -18.42 16.26 -26.63
N ARG A 114 -17.47 17.20 -26.65
CA ARG A 114 -16.37 17.20 -27.64
C ARG A 114 -15.28 16.19 -27.29
N MET A 115 -14.98 16.02 -26.01
CA MET A 115 -14.01 15.03 -25.52
C MET A 115 -14.53 13.59 -25.72
N GLU A 116 -15.80 13.33 -25.39
CA GLU A 116 -16.44 12.03 -25.62
C GLU A 116 -16.40 11.62 -27.10
N ARG A 117 -16.72 12.54 -28.02
CA ARG A 117 -16.63 12.28 -29.47
C ARG A 117 -15.20 12.02 -29.95
N ALA A 118 -14.20 12.62 -29.31
CA ALA A 118 -12.81 12.40 -29.65
C ALA A 118 -12.35 11.01 -29.17
N GLU A 119 -12.75 10.61 -27.97
CA GLU A 119 -12.47 9.27 -27.42
C GLU A 119 -13.15 8.16 -28.22
N GLU A 120 -14.41 8.34 -28.64
CA GLU A 120 -15.10 7.38 -29.52
C GLU A 120 -14.38 7.23 -30.88
N SER A 121 -13.90 8.33 -31.45
CA SER A 121 -13.13 8.33 -32.69
C SER A 121 -11.80 7.60 -32.51
N ASP A 122 -11.06 7.86 -31.43
CA ASP A 122 -9.79 7.19 -31.15
C ASP A 122 -9.96 5.70 -30.87
N ALA A 123 -11.03 5.31 -30.15
CA ALA A 123 -11.39 3.92 -29.94
C ALA A 123 -11.68 3.21 -31.27
N ALA A 124 -12.43 3.83 -32.19
CA ALA A 124 -12.71 3.28 -33.51
C ALA A 124 -11.42 3.10 -34.35
N ILE A 125 -10.50 4.07 -34.29
CA ILE A 125 -9.19 4.00 -34.98
C ILE A 125 -8.35 2.84 -34.42
N GLN A 126 -8.30 2.67 -33.09
CA GLN A 126 -7.57 1.58 -32.46
C GLN A 126 -8.18 0.21 -32.80
N GLN A 127 -9.49 0.10 -32.85
CA GLN A 127 -10.18 -1.14 -33.22
C GLN A 127 -9.92 -1.53 -34.69
N ALA A 128 -9.91 -0.56 -35.60
CA ALA A 128 -9.53 -0.76 -37.00
C ALA A 128 -8.06 -1.18 -37.16
N ALA A 129 -7.16 -0.59 -36.35
CA ALA A 129 -5.74 -0.97 -36.34
C ALA A 129 -5.53 -2.40 -35.82
N ARG A 130 -6.28 -2.84 -34.80
CA ARG A 130 -6.26 -4.22 -34.29
C ARG A 130 -6.73 -5.21 -35.35
N LYS A 131 -7.86 -4.96 -36.02
CA LYS A 131 -8.34 -5.81 -37.13
C LYS A 131 -7.30 -5.98 -38.24
N ARG A 132 -6.64 -4.89 -38.66
CA ARG A 132 -5.57 -4.96 -39.69
C ARG A 132 -4.35 -5.75 -39.21
N ARG A 133 -4.03 -5.70 -37.92
CA ARG A 133 -2.91 -6.47 -37.33
C ARG A 133 -3.23 -7.96 -37.31
N ASP A 134 -4.46 -8.32 -36.96
CA ASP A 134 -4.92 -9.71 -36.92
C ASP A 134 -5.01 -10.32 -38.33
N GLU A 135 -5.49 -9.56 -39.32
CA GLU A 135 -5.47 -9.98 -40.74
C GLU A 135 -4.04 -10.23 -41.24
N ARG A 136 -3.09 -9.35 -40.90
CA ARG A 136 -1.67 -9.54 -41.24
C ARG A 136 -1.06 -10.76 -40.57
N GLN A 137 -1.45 -11.07 -39.33
CA GLN A 137 -0.98 -12.27 -38.63
C GLN A 137 -1.58 -13.55 -39.24
N ARG A 138 -2.86 -13.54 -39.61
CA ARG A 138 -3.50 -14.66 -40.31
C ARG A 138 -2.87 -14.93 -41.68
N ALA A 139 -2.61 -13.88 -42.47
CA ALA A 139 -1.92 -14.01 -43.76
C ALA A 139 -0.49 -14.56 -43.61
N ARG A 140 0.24 -14.14 -42.56
CA ARG A 140 1.57 -14.70 -42.23
C ARG A 140 1.49 -16.17 -41.79
N GLY A 141 0.44 -16.56 -41.06
CA GLY A 141 0.18 -17.94 -40.67
C GLY A 141 -0.11 -18.85 -41.86
N GLU A 142 -0.91 -18.39 -42.82
CA GLU A 142 -1.18 -19.13 -44.07
C GLU A 142 0.05 -19.23 -44.97
N SER A 143 0.85 -18.18 -45.08
CA SER A 143 2.11 -18.21 -45.84
C SER A 143 3.12 -19.20 -45.23
N LYS A 144 3.25 -19.26 -43.91
CA LYS A 144 4.07 -20.27 -43.22
C LYS A 144 3.55 -21.69 -43.36
N ARG A 145 2.23 -21.89 -43.39
CA ARG A 145 1.62 -23.21 -43.66
C ARG A 145 1.86 -23.66 -45.10
N ARG A 146 1.83 -22.73 -46.07
CA ARG A 146 2.18 -23.00 -47.46
C ARG A 146 3.67 -23.31 -47.66
N SER A 147 4.58 -22.66 -46.93
CA SER A 147 6.01 -22.99 -46.98
C SER A 147 6.31 -24.34 -46.32
N ALA A 148 5.67 -24.65 -45.19
CA ALA A 148 5.84 -25.95 -44.52
C ALA A 148 5.30 -27.14 -45.33
N ALA A 149 4.31 -26.92 -46.20
CA ALA A 149 3.81 -27.94 -47.13
C ALA A 149 4.72 -28.17 -48.36
N SER A 150 5.67 -27.26 -48.61
CA SER A 150 6.64 -27.33 -49.71
C SER A 150 7.96 -28.02 -49.31
N ASP A 151 8.17 -28.30 -48.03
CA ASP A 151 9.45 -28.79 -47.49
C ASP A 151 9.48 -30.32 -47.24
N ASN A 152 8.59 -31.09 -47.88
CA ASN A 152 8.56 -32.56 -47.76
C ASN A 152 9.05 -33.32 -49.01
N GLU A 153 9.91 -32.70 -49.81
CA GLU A 153 10.74 -33.39 -50.79
C GLU A 153 12.20 -32.94 -50.66
N GLY A 154 13.10 -33.88 -50.35
CA GLY A 154 14.55 -33.69 -50.49
C GLY A 154 15.34 -33.56 -49.20
N ALA A 155 15.63 -34.71 -48.57
CA ALA A 155 16.71 -34.81 -47.58
C ALA A 155 18.09 -34.69 -48.27
N GLN A 156 19.04 -34.02 -47.59
CA GLN A 156 20.51 -34.19 -47.60
C GLN A 156 21.26 -32.85 -47.69
N LYS A 157 21.63 -32.24 -46.55
CA LYS A 157 22.84 -31.39 -46.41
C LYS A 157 23.35 -31.40 -44.96
N THR A 158 24.67 -31.46 -44.78
CA THR A 158 25.40 -31.74 -43.52
C THR A 158 25.47 -30.54 -42.56
N ALA A 159 25.77 -30.83 -41.28
CA ALA A 159 25.76 -29.88 -40.16
C ALA A 159 26.69 -28.66 -40.32
N ALA A 160 27.73 -28.72 -41.16
CA ALA A 160 28.61 -27.58 -41.42
C ALA A 160 27.97 -26.48 -42.28
N GLN A 161 26.97 -26.80 -43.12
CA GLN A 161 26.26 -25.79 -43.90
C GLN A 161 25.19 -25.04 -43.09
N ARG A 162 24.70 -25.62 -41.97
CA ARG A 162 23.74 -24.96 -41.06
C ARG A 162 24.37 -23.84 -40.22
N MET A 163 25.67 -23.88 -39.93
CA MET A 163 26.34 -22.81 -39.18
C MET A 163 26.70 -21.59 -40.03
N SER A 164 26.81 -21.71 -41.36
CA SER A 164 27.02 -20.55 -42.23
C SER A 164 25.74 -19.74 -42.51
N ALA A 165 24.56 -20.37 -42.43
CA ALA A 165 23.27 -19.73 -42.66
C ALA A 165 22.73 -18.94 -41.45
N PHE A 166 23.21 -19.27 -40.24
CA PHE A 166 22.84 -18.54 -39.01
C PHE A 166 23.66 -17.24 -38.82
N SER A 167 24.81 -17.13 -39.49
CA SER A 167 25.67 -15.94 -39.44
C SER A 167 25.24 -14.82 -40.40
N GLN A 168 24.36 -15.08 -41.36
CA GLN A 168 23.88 -14.05 -42.31
C GLN A 168 22.51 -13.47 -41.94
N THR A 169 21.68 -14.17 -41.17
CA THR A 169 20.32 -13.71 -40.84
C THR A 169 20.25 -12.75 -39.64
N ASP A 170 21.27 -12.70 -38.78
CA ASP A 170 21.33 -11.75 -37.68
C ASP A 170 22.03 -10.42 -38.03
N ARG A 171 22.63 -10.33 -39.23
CA ARG A 171 23.26 -9.09 -39.72
C ARG A 171 22.31 -8.17 -40.51
N GLU A 172 21.10 -8.62 -40.82
CA GLU A 172 20.08 -7.82 -41.53
C GLU A 172 18.95 -7.27 -40.63
N ARG A 173 18.84 -7.70 -39.37
CA ARG A 173 17.76 -7.26 -38.47
C ARG A 173 18.02 -5.99 -37.65
N ARG A 174 19.10 -5.28 -37.96
CA ARG A 174 19.39 -3.93 -37.43
C ARG A 174 19.85 -3.01 -38.56
N ARG A 175 18.90 -2.43 -39.29
CA ARG A 175 19.15 -1.23 -40.11
C ARG A 175 18.07 -0.18 -39.85
N SER A 176 18.55 1.00 -39.48
CA SER A 176 17.84 2.27 -39.53
C SER A 176 17.23 2.51 -40.91
N HIS A 177 16.09 3.22 -40.96
CA HIS A 177 15.40 3.65 -42.18
C HIS A 177 16.38 4.05 -43.30
N THR A 178 16.27 3.40 -44.45
CA THR A 178 17.12 3.69 -45.61
C THR A 178 16.77 5.06 -46.21
N SER A 179 17.70 5.69 -46.93
CA SER A 179 17.44 6.95 -47.66
C SER A 179 16.27 6.82 -48.63
N ALA A 180 16.07 5.63 -49.20
CA ALA A 180 14.96 5.30 -50.09
C ALA A 180 13.58 5.40 -49.39
N GLU A 181 13.44 4.89 -48.16
CA GLU A 181 12.19 5.03 -47.38
C GLU A 181 11.92 6.49 -46.98
N ARG A 182 12.96 7.29 -46.78
CA ARG A 182 12.83 8.73 -46.50
C ARG A 182 12.36 9.51 -47.73
N ASP A 183 12.88 9.17 -48.90
CA ASP A 183 12.50 9.80 -50.17
C ASP A 183 11.10 9.37 -50.63
N GLU A 184 10.67 8.16 -50.30
CA GLU A 184 9.30 7.69 -50.54
C GLU A 184 8.30 8.38 -49.62
N ARG A 185 8.64 8.60 -48.34
CA ARG A 185 7.84 9.41 -47.42
C ARG A 185 7.75 10.87 -47.82
N LYS A 186 8.84 11.44 -48.35
CA LYS A 186 8.88 12.82 -48.82
C LYS A 186 7.99 13.00 -50.05
N ARG A 187 8.07 12.07 -51.02
CA ARG A 187 7.19 12.04 -52.20
C ARG A 187 5.72 11.84 -51.82
N ALA A 188 5.41 10.92 -50.90
CA ALA A 188 4.04 10.72 -50.42
C ALA A 188 3.47 11.91 -49.63
N TYR A 189 4.34 12.78 -49.08
CA TYR A 189 3.94 14.01 -48.38
C TYR A 189 3.74 15.17 -49.37
N GLU A 190 4.57 15.25 -50.42
CA GLU A 190 4.48 16.23 -51.51
C GLU A 190 3.33 15.94 -52.49
N GLU A 191 2.91 14.68 -52.65
CA GLU A 191 1.70 14.30 -53.40
C GLU A 191 0.38 14.62 -52.67
N ARG A 192 0.43 14.73 -51.33
CA ARG A 192 -0.78 14.83 -50.50
C ARG A 192 -1.14 16.27 -50.11
N TYR A 193 -0.23 17.22 -50.26
CA TYR A 193 -0.44 18.61 -49.91
C TYR A 193 0.16 19.52 -50.97
N THR A 194 -0.62 20.50 -51.42
CA THR A 194 -0.11 21.54 -52.33
C THR A 194 0.94 22.41 -51.64
N PRO A 195 1.86 23.04 -52.39
CA PRO A 195 2.85 23.95 -51.82
C PRO A 195 2.24 25.10 -50.99
N SER A 196 1.03 25.57 -51.34
CA SER A 196 0.33 26.60 -50.55
C SER A 196 -0.19 26.06 -49.21
N GLU A 197 -0.73 24.84 -49.17
CA GLU A 197 -1.19 24.20 -47.92
C GLU A 197 -0.03 23.89 -46.97
N ILE A 198 1.14 23.53 -47.51
CA ILE A 198 2.36 23.32 -46.72
C ILE A 198 2.86 24.65 -46.13
N ALA A 199 2.80 25.74 -46.90
CA ALA A 199 3.16 27.08 -46.44
C ALA A 199 2.20 27.60 -45.35
N GLU A 200 0.89 27.43 -45.55
CA GLU A 200 -0.14 27.83 -44.60
C GLU A 200 -0.03 27.05 -43.27
N LYS A 201 0.28 25.76 -43.34
CA LYS A 201 0.51 24.91 -42.16
C LYS A 201 1.78 25.28 -41.39
N LYS A 202 2.82 25.76 -42.08
CA LYS A 202 4.04 26.30 -41.45
C LYS A 202 3.77 27.66 -40.80
N GLU A 203 3.01 28.53 -41.45
CA GLU A 203 2.66 29.85 -40.93
C GLU A 203 1.76 29.75 -39.69
N ARG A 204 0.75 28.86 -39.72
CA ARG A 204 -0.10 28.57 -38.56
C ARG A 204 0.71 28.08 -37.35
N LYS A 205 1.67 27.17 -37.58
CA LYS A 205 2.57 26.70 -36.50
C LYS A 205 3.48 27.81 -35.96
N ARG A 206 3.86 28.77 -36.80
CA ARG A 206 4.68 29.92 -36.40
C ARG A 206 3.87 30.90 -35.55
N GLN A 207 2.61 31.14 -35.92
CA GLN A 207 1.66 31.96 -35.16
C GLN A 207 1.29 31.31 -33.82
N GLU A 208 1.03 30.00 -33.79
CA GLU A 208 0.77 29.24 -32.55
C GLU A 208 1.98 29.21 -31.59
N ARG A 209 3.21 29.28 -32.11
CA ARG A 209 4.42 29.42 -31.27
C ARG A 209 4.56 30.84 -30.75
N ALA A 210 4.36 31.85 -31.61
CA ALA A 210 4.42 33.25 -31.20
C ALA A 210 3.34 33.60 -30.15
N GLN A 211 2.16 32.98 -30.22
CA GLN A 211 1.09 33.14 -29.25
C GLN A 211 1.46 32.49 -27.89
N ARG A 212 2.01 31.27 -27.90
CA ARG A 212 2.52 30.61 -26.69
C ARG A 212 3.65 31.38 -26.02
N ASP A 213 4.54 32.00 -26.81
CA ASP A 213 5.63 32.81 -26.27
C ASP A 213 5.12 34.15 -25.71
N ARG A 214 4.05 34.73 -26.27
CA ARG A 214 3.36 35.89 -25.67
C ARG A 214 2.63 35.55 -24.38
N GLU A 215 2.03 34.36 -24.29
CA GLU A 215 1.38 33.87 -23.06
C GLU A 215 2.41 33.56 -21.96
N ARG A 216 3.59 33.05 -22.32
CA ARG A 216 4.72 32.85 -21.38
C ARG A 216 5.34 34.14 -20.87
N LYS A 217 5.31 35.23 -21.65
CA LYS A 217 5.89 36.53 -21.26
C LYS A 217 4.97 37.42 -20.41
N LYS A 218 3.77 36.97 -20.05
CA LYS A 218 2.79 37.73 -19.24
C LYS A 218 2.74 37.36 -17.74
N ARG A 219 3.61 36.48 -17.23
CA ARG A 219 3.76 36.28 -15.78
C ARG A 219 4.98 37.05 -15.27
N VAL A 220 4.72 38.26 -14.81
CA VAL A 220 5.67 39.11 -14.09
C VAL A 220 5.44 38.96 -12.59
N VAL A 221 6.55 38.97 -11.87
CA VAL A 221 6.74 38.95 -10.41
C VAL A 221 6.27 40.25 -9.77
N SER A 222 5.55 40.18 -8.64
CA SER A 222 5.60 41.17 -7.54
C SER A 222 4.90 40.63 -6.28
N GLY A 223 5.61 40.50 -5.15
CA GLY A 223 5.03 40.73 -3.81
C GLY A 223 5.10 42.24 -3.49
N PRO A 224 4.88 42.72 -2.24
CA PRO A 224 4.37 42.12 -1.00
C PRO A 224 3.15 42.91 -0.41
N LEU A 225 2.46 42.39 0.61
CA LEU A 225 1.84 43.23 1.67
C LEU A 225 1.50 42.42 2.91
N ALA A 226 1.69 43.05 4.06
CA ALA A 226 1.64 42.52 5.42
C ALA A 226 0.33 42.86 6.14
N GLU A 227 0.06 42.11 7.20
CA GLU A 227 -0.73 42.44 8.42
C GLU A 227 -2.21 42.83 8.29
N GLU A 228 -3.10 41.97 8.79
CA GLU A 228 -3.93 42.23 10.00
C GLU A 228 -4.77 40.97 10.30
N GLY A 229 -4.78 40.55 11.57
CA GLY A 229 -5.55 39.41 12.06
C GLY A 229 -7.01 39.76 12.37
N GLY A 230 -7.89 38.77 12.26
CA GLY A 230 -9.28 38.86 12.68
C GLY A 230 -10.03 37.55 12.41
N VAL A 231 -10.42 36.88 13.50
CA VAL A 231 -11.05 35.56 13.61
C VAL A 231 -12.44 35.48 12.95
N GLY A 232 -12.77 34.34 12.32
CA GLY A 232 -14.16 33.84 12.20
C GLY A 232 -14.50 33.03 10.93
N ASP A 233 -14.75 31.72 11.14
CA ASP A 233 -15.54 30.74 10.36
C ASP A 233 -15.09 30.30 8.94
N ASP A 234 -14.27 29.23 8.94
CA ASP A 234 -14.50 27.88 8.39
C ASP A 234 -15.29 27.65 7.07
N ASP A 235 -14.75 26.71 6.26
CA ASP A 235 -15.35 25.92 5.15
C ASP A 235 -15.03 26.25 3.67
N GLU A 236 -14.10 27.17 3.34
CA GLU A 236 -13.72 27.40 1.92
C GLU A 236 -12.27 27.06 1.51
N GLU A 237 -11.40 26.67 2.43
CA GLU A 237 -9.99 26.38 2.10
C GLU A 237 -9.76 24.97 1.50
N TYR A 238 -10.72 24.04 1.67
CA TYR A 238 -10.57 22.65 1.23
C TYR A 238 -10.84 22.43 -0.28
N GLN A 239 -11.42 23.40 -0.99
CA GLN A 239 -11.84 23.25 -2.40
C GLN A 239 -10.85 23.85 -3.43
N TYR A 240 -9.89 24.68 -3.01
CA TYR A 240 -9.02 25.42 -3.95
C TYR A 240 -7.81 24.61 -4.47
N MET A 241 -7.38 23.55 -3.77
CA MET A 241 -6.08 22.88 -4.03
C MET A 241 -6.15 21.70 -5.02
N MET A 242 -7.32 21.37 -5.58
CA MET A 242 -7.54 20.14 -6.35
C MET A 242 -7.51 20.27 -7.89
N GLU A 243 -6.96 21.36 -8.46
CA GLU A 243 -7.13 21.60 -9.91
C GLU A 243 -5.88 21.79 -10.80
N LYS A 244 -4.63 21.59 -10.35
CA LYS A 244 -3.47 21.76 -11.26
C LYS A 244 -2.42 20.65 -11.22
N ARG A 245 -2.75 19.57 -11.94
CA ARG A 245 -1.86 18.46 -12.34
C ARG A 245 -1.52 18.56 -13.84
N GLY A 246 -0.25 18.33 -14.19
CA GLY A 246 0.13 17.64 -15.44
C GLY A 246 1.15 18.31 -16.39
N GLY A 247 2.29 17.62 -16.60
CA GLY A 247 2.89 17.48 -17.95
C GLY A 247 4.40 17.79 -18.12
N ALA A 248 5.21 16.71 -18.14
CA ALA A 248 6.67 16.69 -18.31
C ALA A 248 7.19 16.90 -19.76
N GLY A 249 8.46 17.30 -19.89
CA GLY A 249 9.24 17.34 -21.14
C GLY A 249 10.57 16.57 -21.00
N ALA A 250 10.94 15.84 -22.07
CA ALA A 250 12.06 14.89 -22.16
C ALA A 250 13.46 15.55 -22.31
N PRO A 251 14.57 14.79 -22.16
CA PRO A 251 15.92 15.32 -21.88
C PRO A 251 16.70 15.74 -23.15
N SER A 252 17.68 16.63 -22.97
CA SER A 252 18.62 17.07 -24.01
C SER A 252 19.91 16.22 -24.04
N GLU A 253 20.51 16.10 -25.23
CA GLU A 253 21.75 15.33 -25.46
C GLU A 253 22.99 16.03 -24.84
N PRO A 254 23.96 15.26 -24.31
CA PRO A 254 25.17 15.81 -23.68
C PRO A 254 26.17 16.32 -24.72
N THR A 255 26.78 17.47 -24.45
CA THR A 255 27.76 18.11 -25.34
C THR A 255 29.12 17.38 -25.32
N GLU A 256 29.92 17.54 -26.38
CA GLU A 256 31.22 16.85 -26.54
C GLU A 256 32.22 17.15 -25.39
N GLU A 257 32.07 18.27 -24.70
CA GLU A 257 32.90 18.64 -23.55
C GLU A 257 32.65 17.74 -22.31
N GLU A 258 31.41 17.27 -22.09
CA GLU A 258 31.08 16.35 -20.98
C GLU A 258 31.68 14.95 -21.18
N LEU A 259 31.83 14.50 -22.44
CA LEU A 259 32.40 13.19 -22.75
C LEU A 259 33.93 13.15 -22.53
N VAL A 260 34.62 14.27 -22.74
CA VAL A 260 36.06 14.41 -22.48
C VAL A 260 36.35 14.46 -20.98
N ALA A 261 35.52 15.14 -20.20
CA ALA A 261 35.62 15.16 -18.74
C ALA A 261 35.43 13.76 -18.11
N LYS A 262 34.48 12.97 -18.63
CA LYS A 262 34.24 11.58 -18.20
C LYS A 262 35.45 10.66 -18.46
N LYS A 263 36.21 10.87 -19.55
CA LYS A 263 37.43 10.09 -19.84
C LYS A 263 38.59 10.40 -18.88
N LYS A 264 38.80 11.67 -18.50
CA LYS A 264 39.83 12.07 -17.52
C LYS A 264 39.52 11.54 -16.11
N LYS A 265 38.23 11.50 -15.72
CA LYS A 265 37.78 10.95 -14.42
C LYS A 265 38.03 9.44 -14.33
N LYS A 266 37.78 8.66 -15.40
CA LYS A 266 38.09 7.23 -15.45
C LYS A 266 39.59 6.91 -15.31
N LYS A 267 40.47 7.73 -15.89
CA LYS A 267 41.92 7.54 -15.79
C LYS A 267 42.45 7.77 -14.36
N ARG A 268 41.88 8.71 -13.61
CA ARG A 268 42.24 8.94 -12.20
C ARG A 268 41.75 7.82 -11.28
N ILE A 269 40.57 7.26 -11.54
CA ILE A 269 40.02 6.12 -10.78
C ILE A 269 40.89 4.86 -10.97
N LEU A 270 41.38 4.60 -12.18
CA LEU A 270 42.27 3.46 -12.43
C LEU A 270 43.60 3.56 -11.69
N ILE A 271 44.17 4.76 -11.55
CA ILE A 271 45.40 5.01 -10.79
C ILE A 271 45.17 4.80 -9.28
N ALA A 272 44.02 5.21 -8.76
CA ALA A 272 43.65 5.00 -7.37
C ALA A 272 43.47 3.50 -7.03
N ILE A 273 42.83 2.73 -7.93
CA ILE A 273 42.66 1.28 -7.76
C ILE A 273 44.01 0.56 -7.75
N ALA A 274 44.93 0.92 -8.65
CA ALA A 274 46.28 0.34 -8.68
C ALA A 274 47.06 0.61 -7.38
N SER A 275 46.87 1.80 -6.78
CA SER A 275 47.53 2.18 -5.52
C SER A 275 46.98 1.40 -4.33
N ILE A 276 45.67 1.13 -4.28
CA ILE A 276 45.02 0.35 -3.22
C ILE A 276 45.45 -1.12 -3.27
N LEU A 277 45.56 -1.70 -4.48
CA LEU A 277 46.03 -3.08 -4.65
C LEU A 277 47.48 -3.26 -4.20
N LEU A 278 48.34 -2.25 -4.41
CA LEU A 278 49.72 -2.27 -3.95
C LEU A 278 49.81 -2.21 -2.41
N LEU A 279 48.91 -1.45 -1.77
CA LEU A 279 48.78 -1.35 -0.32
C LEU A 279 48.31 -2.66 0.32
N LEU A 280 47.32 -3.33 -0.29
CA LEU A 280 46.83 -4.63 0.16
C LEU A 280 47.90 -5.73 0.04
N ALA A 281 48.73 -5.68 -1.00
CA ALA A 281 49.84 -6.63 -1.17
C ALA A 281 50.92 -6.52 -0.07
N ILE A 282 51.02 -5.36 0.61
CA ILE A 282 51.96 -5.14 1.72
C ILE A 282 51.33 -5.51 3.07
N ILE A 283 50.02 -5.31 3.25
CA ILE A 283 49.33 -5.55 4.53
C ILE A 283 49.10 -7.05 4.79
N ILE A 284 48.80 -7.83 3.74
CA ILE A 284 48.46 -9.26 3.88
C ILE A 284 49.62 -10.10 4.47
N PRO A 285 50.90 -9.91 4.09
CA PRO A 285 52.01 -10.61 4.72
C PRO A 285 52.21 -10.27 6.21
N VAL A 286 51.88 -9.04 6.63
CA VAL A 286 52.09 -8.57 8.01
C VAL A 286 51.03 -9.11 8.96
N ALA A 287 49.78 -9.26 8.51
CA ALA A 287 48.69 -9.81 9.32
C ALA A 287 48.80 -11.31 9.60
N VAL A 288 49.45 -12.08 8.71
CA VAL A 288 49.60 -13.55 8.86
C VAL A 288 50.67 -13.93 9.89
N VAL A 289 51.60 -13.03 10.23
CA VAL A 289 52.69 -13.31 11.20
C VAL A 289 52.27 -13.06 12.66
N VAL A 290 51.13 -12.40 12.92
CA VAL A 290 50.74 -11.98 14.28
C VAL A 290 49.62 -12.83 14.92
N SER A 291 48.96 -13.73 14.19
CA SER A 291 47.76 -14.43 14.69
C SER A 291 47.97 -15.87 15.19
N LYS A 292 49.15 -16.21 15.72
CA LYS A 292 49.39 -17.53 16.36
C LYS A 292 50.04 -17.40 17.75
N LYS A 293 49.20 -17.19 18.77
CA LYS A 293 49.38 -17.51 20.22
C LYS A 293 48.18 -16.91 20.96
N GLY A 294 47.41 -17.58 21.81
CA GLY A 294 47.47 -18.92 22.36
C GLY A 294 46.15 -19.24 23.11
N SER A 295 45.97 -20.52 23.40
CA SER A 295 44.91 -21.14 24.19
C SER A 295 45.26 -21.20 25.68
N GLY A 296 44.25 -21.16 26.57
CA GLY A 296 44.38 -21.55 27.97
C GLY A 296 43.10 -21.29 28.78
N ASP A 297 42.45 -22.36 29.22
CA ASP A 297 41.37 -22.41 30.23
C ASP A 297 41.87 -21.94 31.60
N GLU A 298 41.00 -21.31 32.41
CA GLU A 298 40.68 -21.79 33.77
C GLU A 298 39.47 -21.06 34.37
N ASP A 299 38.73 -21.83 35.16
CA ASP A 299 37.39 -21.63 35.70
C ASP A 299 37.47 -21.16 37.18
N LYS A 300 36.56 -20.28 37.62
CA LYS A 300 36.01 -20.16 39.00
C LYS A 300 35.11 -18.94 39.16
N GLY A 301 33.85 -19.20 39.51
CA GLY A 301 32.79 -18.19 39.62
C GLY A 301 32.69 -17.44 40.96
N SER A 302 31.88 -16.38 40.91
CA SER A 302 31.07 -15.89 42.04
C SER A 302 29.90 -15.09 41.46
N GLY A 303 28.69 -15.36 41.97
CA GLY A 303 27.43 -14.88 41.42
C GLY A 303 27.21 -13.37 41.53
N SER A 304 26.63 -12.84 40.45
CA SER A 304 25.75 -11.68 40.41
C SER A 304 24.73 -11.95 39.31
N ALA A 305 23.45 -11.70 39.60
CA ALA A 305 22.36 -11.87 38.65
C ALA A 305 22.57 -10.92 37.46
N GLU A 306 23.13 -11.46 36.37
CA GLU A 306 23.20 -10.79 35.09
C GLU A 306 21.90 -11.07 34.34
N ALA A 307 21.27 -9.99 33.88
CA ALA A 307 20.19 -10.05 32.90
C ALA A 307 20.63 -10.93 31.72
N GLU A 308 19.80 -11.88 31.32
CA GLU A 308 20.04 -12.72 30.15
C GLU A 308 20.18 -11.82 28.91
N GLY A 309 21.42 -11.46 28.60
CA GLY A 309 21.78 -10.84 27.34
C GLY A 309 21.38 -11.78 26.22
N SER A 310 20.55 -11.29 25.31
CA SER A 310 20.14 -11.95 24.06
C SER A 310 21.34 -12.66 23.43
N SER A 311 21.43 -13.97 23.65
CA SER A 311 22.48 -14.77 23.05
C SER A 311 22.17 -14.82 21.55
N SER A 312 23.06 -14.29 20.72
CA SER A 312 22.91 -14.32 19.26
C SER A 312 23.03 -15.74 18.66
N LYS A 313 23.08 -16.78 19.50
CA LYS A 313 23.22 -18.19 19.13
C LYS A 313 21.83 -18.85 19.13
N PRO A 314 21.51 -19.67 18.13
CA PRO A 314 20.25 -20.40 18.12
C PRO A 314 20.18 -21.42 19.24
N SER A 315 18.99 -21.66 19.77
CA SER A 315 18.74 -22.70 20.78
C SER A 315 17.99 -23.87 20.15
N ASN A 316 18.72 -24.96 19.92
CA ASN A 316 18.20 -26.15 19.24
C ASN A 316 18.20 -27.42 20.10
N ASN A 317 18.38 -27.27 21.42
CA ASN A 317 18.54 -28.39 22.35
C ASN A 317 17.29 -29.29 22.43
N ASN A 318 16.11 -28.82 22.01
CA ASN A 318 14.91 -29.65 21.91
C ASN A 318 14.96 -30.66 20.75
N LEU A 319 15.97 -30.61 19.89
CA LEU A 319 16.30 -31.65 18.91
C LEU A 319 17.15 -32.78 19.50
N ASP A 320 17.74 -32.59 20.68
CA ASP A 320 18.63 -33.57 21.29
C ASP A 320 17.91 -34.90 21.54
N GLY A 321 18.52 -36.00 21.10
CA GLY A 321 17.95 -37.33 21.20
C GLY A 321 16.80 -37.64 20.22
N LYS A 322 16.43 -36.72 19.33
CA LYS A 322 15.50 -36.98 18.22
C LYS A 322 16.26 -37.47 16.98
N ASP A 323 15.65 -38.38 16.21
CA ASP A 323 16.25 -38.94 15.01
C ASP A 323 15.97 -38.03 13.79
N PRO A 324 16.99 -37.41 13.15
CA PRO A 324 16.80 -36.61 11.94
C PRO A 324 16.19 -37.41 10.77
N LYS A 325 16.28 -38.75 10.80
CA LYS A 325 15.65 -39.62 9.80
C LYS A 325 14.14 -39.75 9.97
N SER A 326 13.55 -39.18 11.03
CA SER A 326 12.09 -39.12 11.16
C SER A 326 11.44 -38.20 10.12
N VAL A 327 12.20 -37.29 9.52
CA VAL A 327 11.75 -36.42 8.43
C VAL A 327 11.94 -37.16 7.09
N PRO A 328 10.87 -37.36 6.28
CA PRO A 328 10.97 -37.97 4.96
C PRO A 328 11.92 -37.20 4.04
N ASP A 329 12.57 -37.92 3.11
CA ASP A 329 13.57 -37.32 2.21
C ASP A 329 13.03 -36.17 1.35
N GLU A 330 11.74 -36.22 1.01
CA GLU A 330 11.04 -35.18 0.24
C GLU A 330 10.83 -33.86 1.01
N ASP A 331 10.88 -33.90 2.34
CA ASP A 331 10.65 -32.76 3.23
C ASP A 331 11.93 -32.18 3.84
N LYS A 332 13.06 -32.87 3.68
CA LYS A 332 14.37 -32.43 4.19
C LYS A 332 14.79 -31.09 3.61
N GLY A 333 15.32 -30.22 4.47
CA GLY A 333 15.68 -28.84 4.12
C GLY A 333 14.48 -27.89 3.93
N GLY A 334 13.27 -28.42 3.96
CA GLY A 334 12.03 -27.69 3.78
C GLY A 334 11.46 -27.13 5.09
N TRP A 335 10.24 -26.61 5.01
CA TRP A 335 9.56 -26.04 6.18
C TRP A 335 9.11 -27.10 7.21
N LEU A 336 9.07 -28.37 6.82
CA LEU A 336 8.75 -29.55 7.64
C LEU A 336 9.93 -30.18 8.36
N ASP A 337 11.14 -29.65 8.14
CA ASP A 337 12.37 -30.21 8.69
C ASP A 337 12.97 -29.30 9.78
N PRO A 338 12.74 -29.59 11.08
CA PRO A 338 13.29 -28.83 12.19
C PRO A 338 14.81 -28.71 12.18
N TRP A 339 15.55 -29.67 11.60
CA TRP A 339 17.01 -29.60 11.51
C TRP A 339 17.51 -28.59 10.48
N SER A 340 16.62 -28.08 9.64
CA SER A 340 16.92 -27.02 8.66
C SER A 340 16.57 -25.60 9.15
N TRP A 341 15.98 -25.50 10.35
CA TRP A 341 15.57 -24.23 10.94
C TRP A 341 16.76 -23.59 11.64
N TRP A 342 16.79 -22.27 11.68
CA TRP A 342 17.83 -21.55 12.41
C TRP A 342 17.73 -21.84 13.91
N ASP A 343 16.52 -21.71 14.46
CA ASP A 343 16.21 -21.80 15.89
C ASP A 343 14.93 -22.60 16.11
N THR A 344 14.99 -23.59 17.01
CA THR A 344 13.86 -24.48 17.32
C THR A 344 13.30 -24.27 18.74
N ALA A 345 13.76 -23.24 19.46
CA ALA A 345 13.27 -22.90 20.79
C ALA A 345 11.75 -22.69 20.81
N ASP A 346 11.10 -23.25 21.84
CA ASP A 346 9.66 -23.21 22.09
C ASP A 346 8.76 -23.85 21.01
N PHE A 347 9.34 -24.50 20.00
CA PHE A 347 8.59 -25.24 19.00
C PHE A 347 8.39 -26.71 19.36
N ASN A 348 7.25 -27.26 18.97
CA ASN A 348 7.10 -28.71 18.84
C ASN A 348 7.78 -29.19 17.55
N VAL A 349 8.95 -29.81 17.70
CA VAL A 349 9.79 -30.31 16.60
C VAL A 349 9.43 -31.74 16.16
N THR A 350 8.28 -32.26 16.57
CA THR A 350 7.79 -33.57 16.09
C THR A 350 7.30 -33.42 14.66
N TYR A 351 7.85 -34.22 13.75
CA TYR A 351 7.44 -34.22 12.34
C TYR A 351 5.94 -34.53 12.20
N THR A 352 5.26 -33.72 11.39
CA THR A 352 3.89 -33.95 10.92
C THR A 352 3.71 -33.23 9.58
N ASN A 353 3.09 -33.87 8.60
CA ASN A 353 2.75 -33.25 7.32
C ASN A 353 1.30 -32.72 7.29
N GLU A 354 0.63 -32.71 8.44
CA GLU A 354 -0.73 -32.18 8.56
C GLU A 354 -0.78 -30.69 8.22
N LYS A 355 -1.85 -30.33 7.50
CA LYS A 355 -2.12 -28.96 7.05
C LYS A 355 -3.59 -28.63 7.29
N VAL A 356 -3.85 -27.36 7.62
CA VAL A 356 -5.19 -26.79 7.67
C VAL A 356 -5.22 -25.59 6.75
N GLY A 357 -6.18 -25.53 5.83
CA GLY A 357 -6.20 -24.47 4.80
C GLY A 357 -4.94 -24.44 3.92
N GLY A 358 -4.25 -25.58 3.75
CA GLY A 358 -2.97 -25.65 3.03
C GLY A 358 -1.74 -25.20 3.84
N LEU A 359 -1.95 -24.65 5.03
CA LEU A 359 -0.90 -24.14 5.91
C LEU A 359 -0.48 -25.17 6.96
N PRO A 360 0.81 -25.17 7.33
CA PRO A 360 1.35 -26.26 8.12
C PRO A 360 1.17 -26.12 9.62
N MET A 361 1.04 -27.28 10.27
CA MET A 361 0.84 -27.40 11.71
C MET A 361 2.14 -27.69 12.50
N ILE A 362 3.24 -28.02 11.83
CA ILE A 362 4.52 -28.31 12.50
C ILE A 362 4.99 -27.10 13.32
N GLY A 363 5.61 -27.35 14.48
CA GLY A 363 6.02 -26.32 15.43
C GLY A 363 4.96 -26.00 16.50
N LEU A 364 3.70 -26.37 16.29
CA LEU A 364 2.61 -26.09 17.24
C LEU A 364 2.51 -27.10 18.38
N ASN A 365 2.27 -26.57 19.58
CA ASN A 365 1.77 -27.36 20.69
C ASN A 365 0.28 -27.65 20.50
N SER A 366 -0.16 -28.87 20.84
CA SER A 366 -1.56 -29.31 20.69
C SER A 366 -2.47 -28.82 21.83
N THR A 367 -1.90 -28.43 22.96
CA THR A 367 -2.61 -27.91 24.14
C THR A 367 -2.38 -26.41 24.30
N TRP A 368 -3.37 -25.70 24.83
CA TRP A 368 -3.28 -24.27 25.13
C TRP A 368 -4.08 -23.92 26.40
N ASN A 369 -3.80 -22.75 26.98
CA ASN A 369 -4.51 -22.22 28.14
C ASN A 369 -4.96 -20.78 27.88
N ASP A 370 -6.26 -20.53 27.94
CA ASP A 370 -6.87 -19.20 27.80
C ASP A 370 -7.34 -18.63 29.15
N ASP A 371 -7.08 -19.32 30.26
CA ASP A 371 -7.33 -18.81 31.61
C ASP A 371 -6.17 -17.95 32.11
N ILE A 372 -5.84 -16.93 31.32
CA ILE A 372 -4.73 -16.01 31.56
C ILE A 372 -5.22 -14.58 31.29
N GLN A 373 -4.94 -13.67 32.22
CA GLN A 373 -5.23 -12.24 32.12
C GLN A 373 -4.00 -11.47 31.65
N ALA A 374 -4.16 -10.51 30.74
CA ALA A 374 -3.07 -9.55 30.45
C ALA A 374 -2.72 -8.75 31.69
N ASN A 375 -3.72 -8.10 32.28
CA ASN A 375 -3.58 -7.24 33.45
C ASN A 375 -4.91 -7.08 34.18
N GLU A 376 -4.89 -6.47 35.37
CA GLU A 376 -6.07 -6.31 36.24
C GLU A 376 -7.20 -5.45 35.66
N LYS A 377 -6.97 -4.73 34.55
CA LYS A 377 -7.96 -3.82 33.95
C LYS A 377 -8.84 -4.50 32.90
N VAL A 378 -8.50 -5.72 32.45
CA VAL A 378 -9.17 -6.39 31.32
C VAL A 378 -9.47 -7.85 31.63
N ALA A 379 -10.46 -8.45 30.97
CA ALA A 379 -10.85 -9.84 31.21
C ALA A 379 -9.79 -10.86 30.74
N ASN A 380 -9.82 -12.07 31.30
CA ASN A 380 -9.01 -13.22 30.84
C ASN A 380 -9.31 -13.53 29.37
N LEU A 381 -8.39 -14.20 28.68
CA LEU A 381 -8.56 -14.54 27.25
C LEU A 381 -9.83 -15.34 26.97
N LYS A 382 -10.20 -16.29 27.84
CA LYS A 382 -11.40 -17.12 27.70
C LYS A 382 -12.72 -16.34 27.80
N ASP A 383 -12.67 -15.12 28.35
CA ASP A 383 -13.82 -14.27 28.60
C ASP A 383 -13.90 -13.16 27.54
N ASP A 384 -15.10 -12.60 27.34
CA ASP A 384 -15.30 -11.49 26.41
C ASP A 384 -14.53 -10.24 26.86
N PHE A 385 -13.83 -9.61 25.92
CA PHE A 385 -13.13 -8.35 26.17
C PHE A 385 -14.11 -7.19 26.36
N GLY A 386 -15.28 -7.23 25.72
CA GLY A 386 -16.24 -6.13 25.74
C GLY A 386 -15.84 -4.96 24.83
N TYR A 387 -15.50 -5.27 23.56
CA TYR A 387 -15.14 -4.26 22.54
C TYR A 387 -16.18 -3.15 22.41
N GLY A 388 -15.70 -1.92 22.19
CA GLY A 388 -16.52 -0.71 22.12
C GLY A 388 -16.97 -0.17 23.48
N LYS A 389 -16.77 -0.91 24.57
CA LYS A 389 -16.91 -0.41 25.95
C LYS A 389 -15.56 -0.27 26.63
N ASN A 390 -14.73 -1.30 26.49
CA ASN A 390 -13.36 -1.28 26.96
C ASN A 390 -12.45 -0.83 25.81
N PRO A 391 -11.60 0.19 26.02
CA PRO A 391 -10.68 0.62 25.00
C PRO A 391 -9.58 -0.42 24.79
N ILE A 392 -9.21 -0.64 23.54
CA ILE A 392 -8.00 -1.39 23.17
C ILE A 392 -6.78 -0.54 23.55
N ARG A 393 -5.84 -1.14 24.28
CA ARG A 393 -4.52 -0.58 24.54
C ARG A 393 -3.50 -1.57 24.02
N GLY A 394 -3.17 -1.38 22.75
CA GLY A 394 -2.31 -2.29 22.00
C GLY A 394 -0.97 -1.69 21.62
N VAL A 395 -0.06 -2.57 21.18
CA VAL A 395 1.21 -2.18 20.58
C VAL A 395 1.49 -3.02 19.34
N ASN A 396 2.11 -2.40 18.33
CA ASN A 396 2.57 -3.10 17.14
C ASN A 396 3.93 -3.77 17.40
N VAL A 397 4.16 -4.95 16.85
CA VAL A 397 5.50 -5.56 16.71
C VAL A 397 6.01 -5.40 15.27
N GLY A 398 6.07 -4.15 14.82
CA GLY A 398 6.53 -3.73 13.49
C GLY A 398 8.01 -4.02 13.25
N GLY A 399 8.41 -4.11 11.99
CA GLY A 399 9.77 -4.50 11.61
C GLY A 399 10.14 -5.96 11.92
N TRP A 400 9.23 -6.79 12.46
CA TRP A 400 9.50 -8.19 12.80
C TRP A 400 9.35 -9.13 11.62
N LEU A 401 8.11 -9.48 11.23
CA LEU A 401 7.82 -10.43 10.13
C LEU A 401 7.73 -9.74 8.76
N ASN A 402 7.98 -8.44 8.72
CA ASN A 402 8.03 -7.58 7.56
C ASN A 402 9.02 -6.45 7.88
N LEU A 403 10.11 -6.36 7.12
CA LEU A 403 11.21 -5.45 7.45
C LEU A 403 10.93 -4.02 7.02
N GLU A 404 11.30 -3.09 7.90
CA GLU A 404 11.21 -1.66 7.65
C GLU A 404 12.55 -0.97 7.94
N PRO A 405 13.08 -0.16 6.98
CA PRO A 405 14.40 0.43 7.11
C PRO A 405 14.60 1.32 8.33
N PHE A 406 13.57 2.04 8.80
CA PHE A 406 13.72 2.93 9.95
C PHE A 406 13.66 2.20 11.29
N ILE A 407 12.96 1.05 11.35
CA ILE A 407 12.89 0.19 12.54
C ILE A 407 14.18 -0.60 12.69
N THR A 408 14.70 -1.14 11.58
CA THR A 408 15.89 -2.02 11.53
C THR A 408 16.98 -1.48 10.58
N PRO A 409 17.48 -0.26 10.80
CA PRO A 409 18.43 0.40 9.90
C PRO A 409 19.73 -0.37 9.69
N SER A 410 20.14 -1.26 10.60
CA SER A 410 21.35 -2.08 10.47
C SER A 410 21.38 -2.92 9.17
N TYR A 411 20.22 -3.34 8.65
CA TYR A 411 20.13 -4.09 7.40
C TYR A 411 20.35 -3.25 6.16
N PHE A 412 20.21 -1.92 6.25
CA PHE A 412 20.18 -1.03 5.10
C PHE A 412 21.37 -0.08 5.06
N GLU A 413 21.87 0.35 6.22
CA GLU A 413 22.84 1.44 6.32
C GLU A 413 24.26 1.10 5.85
N SER A 414 24.60 -0.19 5.76
CA SER A 414 25.90 -0.62 5.21
C SER A 414 25.97 -0.49 3.69
N TYR A 415 24.83 -0.30 3.02
CA TYR A 415 24.74 -0.14 1.57
C TYR A 415 24.81 1.33 1.17
N SER A 416 25.42 1.57 0.01
CA SER A 416 25.45 2.92 -0.57
C SER A 416 24.15 3.23 -1.30
N SER A 417 23.87 4.52 -1.54
CA SER A 417 22.74 4.92 -2.37
C SER A 417 22.75 4.33 -3.78
N ARG A 418 23.92 3.93 -4.29
CA ARG A 418 24.06 3.28 -5.60
C ARG A 418 23.59 1.83 -5.62
N ASP A 419 23.55 1.18 -4.45
CA ASP A 419 23.06 -0.19 -4.33
C ASP A 419 21.52 -0.26 -4.39
N ASN A 420 20.84 0.86 -4.09
CA ASN A 420 19.38 1.01 -4.13
C ASN A 420 18.65 -0.07 -3.29
N ILE A 421 19.11 -0.25 -2.05
CA ILE A 421 18.50 -1.17 -1.07
C ILE A 421 17.56 -0.35 -0.19
N ILE A 422 16.26 -0.44 -0.44
CA ILE A 422 15.24 0.48 0.07
C ILE A 422 14.03 -0.22 0.69
N ASP A 423 13.97 -1.55 0.62
CA ASP A 423 12.88 -2.38 1.13
C ASP A 423 13.34 -3.84 1.27
N GLU A 424 12.49 -4.70 1.86
CA GLU A 424 12.77 -6.13 2.00
C GLU A 424 13.05 -6.80 0.64
N TRP A 425 12.30 -6.41 -0.40
CA TRP A 425 12.48 -6.94 -1.75
C TRP A 425 13.90 -6.72 -2.30
N THR A 426 14.39 -5.49 -2.26
CA THR A 426 15.73 -5.13 -2.76
C THR A 426 16.84 -5.66 -1.86
N LEU A 427 16.60 -5.74 -0.55
CA LEU A 427 17.53 -6.38 0.40
C LEU A 427 17.74 -7.85 0.06
N ILE A 428 16.67 -8.61 -0.18
CA ILE A 428 16.80 -10.03 -0.49
C ILE A 428 17.51 -10.24 -1.83
N GLN A 429 17.24 -9.41 -2.85
CA GLN A 429 18.00 -9.45 -4.10
C GLN A 429 19.50 -9.26 -3.85
N LYS A 430 19.85 -8.29 -3.00
CA LYS A 430 21.24 -7.99 -2.67
C LYS A 430 21.94 -9.11 -1.91
N LEU A 431 21.22 -9.82 -1.05
CA LEU A 431 21.68 -10.99 -0.31
C LEU A 431 21.84 -12.24 -1.19
N GLY A 432 21.47 -12.18 -2.46
CA GLY A 432 21.63 -13.29 -3.42
C GLY A 432 20.35 -14.06 -3.72
N GLY A 433 19.18 -13.54 -3.31
CA GLY A 433 17.87 -14.15 -3.53
C GLY A 433 17.35 -14.94 -2.31
N PRO A 434 16.13 -15.51 -2.41
CA PRO A 434 15.42 -16.13 -1.29
C PRO A 434 16.23 -17.18 -0.53
N SER A 435 16.95 -18.06 -1.24
CA SER A 435 17.69 -19.16 -0.60
C SER A 435 18.86 -18.65 0.26
N GLN A 436 19.57 -17.63 -0.20
CA GLN A 436 20.72 -17.04 0.49
C GLN A 436 20.28 -16.08 1.60
N ALA A 437 19.16 -15.37 1.40
CA ALA A 437 18.61 -14.48 2.41
C ALA A 437 17.92 -15.22 3.57
N LYS A 438 17.48 -16.48 3.37
CA LYS A 438 16.75 -17.28 4.36
C LYS A 438 17.36 -17.19 5.76
N GLN A 439 18.65 -17.52 5.89
CA GLN A 439 19.31 -17.55 7.21
C GLN A 439 19.37 -16.16 7.87
N THR A 440 19.52 -15.10 7.08
CA THR A 440 19.57 -13.72 7.57
C THR A 440 18.22 -13.30 8.14
N LEU A 441 17.13 -13.54 7.40
CA LEU A 441 15.78 -13.21 7.85
C LEU A 441 15.30 -14.13 8.97
N GLU A 442 15.63 -15.41 8.92
CA GLU A 442 15.23 -16.35 9.97
C GLU A 442 15.90 -16.03 11.32
N LYS A 443 17.18 -15.63 11.29
CA LYS A 443 17.85 -15.10 12.49
C LYS A 443 17.17 -13.84 13.02
N HIS A 444 16.75 -12.93 12.14
CA HIS A 444 15.98 -11.74 12.53
C HIS A 444 14.67 -12.11 13.22
N TYR A 445 13.85 -12.94 12.57
CA TYR A 445 12.57 -13.39 13.13
C TYR A 445 12.73 -14.12 14.47
N SER A 446 13.85 -14.81 14.67
CA SER A 446 14.16 -15.50 15.92
C SER A 446 14.55 -14.57 17.07
N THR A 447 15.22 -13.45 16.79
CA THR A 447 15.94 -12.66 17.80
C THR A 447 15.43 -11.24 18.02
N PHE A 448 14.70 -10.66 17.07
CA PHE A 448 14.22 -9.28 17.18
C PHE A 448 13.08 -9.13 18.19
N ILE A 449 12.05 -9.97 18.03
CA ILE A 449 10.92 -10.14 18.96
C ILE A 449 11.03 -11.54 19.58
N THR A 450 11.04 -11.60 20.90
CA THR A 450 11.31 -12.82 21.67
C THR A 450 10.19 -13.09 22.67
N ARG A 451 10.29 -14.20 23.40
CA ARG A 451 9.38 -14.46 24.53
C ARG A 451 9.39 -13.33 25.56
N GLN A 452 10.57 -12.79 25.88
CA GLN A 452 10.74 -11.70 26.84
C GLN A 452 9.99 -10.45 26.38
N THR A 453 10.00 -10.16 25.07
CA THR A 453 9.24 -9.03 24.49
C THR A 453 7.76 -9.06 24.89
N PHE A 454 7.09 -10.22 24.86
CA PHE A 454 5.68 -10.31 25.25
C PHE A 454 5.45 -10.20 26.77
N VAL A 455 6.43 -10.64 27.58
CA VAL A 455 6.42 -10.43 29.04
C VAL A 455 6.52 -8.93 29.34
N ASP A 456 7.40 -8.23 28.65
CA ASP A 456 7.61 -6.79 28.85
C ASP A 456 6.42 -5.97 28.33
N ILE A 457 5.81 -6.36 27.21
CA ILE A 457 4.55 -5.77 26.70
C ILE A 457 3.44 -5.90 27.76
N ARG A 458 3.26 -7.09 28.34
CA ARG A 458 2.31 -7.29 29.42
C ARG A 458 2.65 -6.44 30.64
N ALA A 459 3.94 -6.38 31.00
CA ALA A 459 4.43 -5.57 32.11
C ALA A 459 4.23 -4.07 31.86
N ALA A 460 4.21 -3.58 30.62
CA ALA A 460 3.87 -2.21 30.27
C ALA A 460 2.35 -1.93 30.30
N GLY A 461 1.51 -2.92 30.65
CA GLY A 461 0.07 -2.75 30.80
C GLY A 461 -0.71 -2.83 29.49
N PHE A 462 -0.14 -3.37 28.42
CA PHE A 462 -0.88 -3.65 27.20
C PHE A 462 -1.85 -4.82 27.38
N ASP A 463 -2.91 -4.82 26.57
CA ASP A 463 -3.89 -5.90 26.47
C ASP A 463 -3.97 -6.53 25.08
N HIS A 464 -3.44 -5.85 24.05
CA HIS A 464 -3.38 -6.34 22.68
C HIS A 464 -1.98 -6.20 22.05
N VAL A 465 -1.71 -7.06 21.08
CA VAL A 465 -0.55 -6.95 20.17
C VAL A 465 -1.04 -7.01 18.72
N ARG A 466 -0.61 -6.06 17.89
CA ARG A 466 -0.80 -6.10 16.43
C ARG A 466 0.46 -6.67 15.79
N ILE A 467 0.31 -7.70 14.95
CA ILE A 467 1.42 -8.43 14.32
C ILE A 467 1.36 -8.22 12.79
N PRO A 468 2.14 -7.27 12.25
CA PRO A 468 2.27 -7.05 10.81
C PRO A 468 3.00 -8.21 10.11
N PHE A 469 2.48 -8.65 8.96
CA PHE A 469 3.18 -9.61 8.10
C PHE A 469 2.85 -9.42 6.60
N GLY A 470 3.79 -9.81 5.75
CA GLY A 470 3.60 -9.83 4.29
C GLY A 470 2.99 -11.13 3.77
N TYR A 471 2.35 -11.06 2.59
CA TYR A 471 1.72 -12.21 1.94
C TYR A 471 2.68 -13.40 1.70
N TRP A 472 3.97 -13.13 1.55
CA TRP A 472 5.03 -14.13 1.33
C TRP A 472 5.26 -15.08 2.51
N MET A 473 4.71 -14.73 3.69
CA MET A 473 4.59 -15.66 4.81
C MET A 473 3.72 -16.87 4.47
N VAL A 474 2.74 -16.71 3.57
CA VAL A 474 1.82 -17.77 3.14
C VAL A 474 2.23 -18.34 1.79
N ASP A 475 2.38 -17.48 0.79
CA ASP A 475 2.70 -17.88 -0.58
C ASP A 475 3.51 -16.83 -1.32
N THR A 476 4.38 -17.28 -2.23
CA THR A 476 5.11 -16.43 -3.16
C THR A 476 4.70 -16.75 -4.60
N TYR A 477 4.88 -15.79 -5.50
CA TYR A 477 4.52 -15.90 -6.90
C TYR A 477 5.71 -15.68 -7.84
N ASP A 478 5.55 -16.04 -9.10
CA ASP A 478 6.58 -15.84 -10.13
C ASP A 478 7.08 -14.38 -10.15
N GLY A 479 8.38 -14.22 -10.00
CA GLY A 479 9.07 -12.93 -9.95
C GLY A 479 9.34 -12.41 -8.54
N ASP A 480 8.73 -12.99 -7.51
CA ASP A 480 8.96 -12.61 -6.11
C ASP A 480 10.39 -12.86 -5.68
N GLN A 481 10.88 -11.97 -4.83
CA GLN A 481 12.20 -12.08 -4.20
C GLN A 481 12.11 -12.52 -2.75
N TYR A 482 10.91 -12.60 -2.18
CA TYR A 482 10.73 -12.87 -0.76
C TYR A 482 11.16 -14.29 -0.36
N VAL A 483 11.57 -14.45 0.89
CA VAL A 483 11.82 -15.77 1.47
C VAL A 483 10.47 -16.44 1.78
N PRO A 484 10.13 -17.54 1.12
CA PRO A 484 8.80 -18.13 1.24
C PRO A 484 8.61 -18.81 2.60
N ARG A 485 7.49 -18.53 3.27
CA ARG A 485 6.93 -19.32 4.40
C ARG A 485 7.79 -19.47 5.65
N VAL A 486 8.93 -18.79 5.77
CA VAL A 486 9.77 -18.87 6.96
C VAL A 486 9.12 -18.13 8.14
N ALA A 487 8.60 -16.92 7.89
CA ALA A 487 7.91 -16.11 8.91
C ALA A 487 6.69 -16.82 9.54
N TRP A 488 6.07 -17.79 8.85
CA TRP A 488 4.87 -18.49 9.31
C TRP A 488 5.05 -19.13 10.68
N ARG A 489 6.15 -19.86 10.88
CA ARG A 489 6.43 -20.51 12.16
C ARG A 489 6.65 -19.49 13.29
N TYR A 490 7.26 -18.35 12.99
CA TYR A 490 7.50 -17.29 13.96
C TYR A 490 6.22 -16.55 14.34
N LEU A 491 5.28 -16.35 13.41
CA LEU A 491 3.93 -15.87 13.73
C LEU A 491 3.26 -16.81 14.74
N LEU A 492 3.26 -18.11 14.46
CA LEU A 492 2.66 -19.11 15.35
C LEU A 492 3.31 -19.10 16.74
N ARG A 493 4.63 -18.96 16.81
CA ARG A 493 5.36 -18.81 18.09
C ARG A 493 4.97 -17.52 18.83
N GLY A 494 4.86 -16.41 18.12
CA GLY A 494 4.38 -15.14 18.66
C GLY A 494 2.97 -15.23 19.23
N ILE A 495 2.07 -15.97 18.57
CA ILE A 495 0.72 -16.23 19.08
C ILE A 495 0.76 -16.99 20.41
N GLU A 496 1.65 -17.98 20.55
CA GLU A 496 1.84 -18.67 21.82
C GLU A 496 2.41 -17.77 22.92
N TYR A 497 3.36 -16.90 22.59
CA TYR A 497 3.88 -15.91 23.55
C TYR A 497 2.84 -14.89 23.99
N ALA A 498 1.99 -14.42 23.07
CA ALA A 498 0.85 -13.56 23.40
C ALA A 498 -0.13 -14.27 24.34
N ARG A 499 -0.50 -15.53 24.03
CA ARG A 499 -1.39 -16.34 24.87
C ARG A 499 -0.84 -16.53 26.29
N GLN A 500 0.44 -16.90 26.41
CA GLN A 500 1.10 -17.06 27.71
C GLN A 500 1.09 -15.79 28.57
N ASN A 501 0.91 -14.63 27.94
CA ASN A 501 0.87 -13.32 28.58
C ASN A 501 -0.54 -12.71 28.63
N GLY A 502 -1.58 -13.45 28.23
CA GLY A 502 -2.97 -12.97 28.25
C GLY A 502 -3.26 -11.88 27.21
N LEU A 503 -2.38 -11.66 26.24
CA LEU A 503 -2.47 -10.59 25.24
C LEU A 503 -3.28 -11.05 24.04
N ARG A 504 -4.33 -10.32 23.66
CA ARG A 504 -5.12 -10.57 22.46
C ARG A 504 -4.40 -10.07 21.20
N ILE A 505 -4.77 -10.59 20.03
CA ILE A 505 -4.02 -10.35 18.79
C ILE A 505 -4.88 -9.69 17.73
N ASN A 506 -4.30 -8.65 17.12
CA ASN A 506 -4.66 -8.19 15.78
C ASN A 506 -3.68 -8.77 14.75
N LEU A 507 -4.19 -9.66 13.89
CA LEU A 507 -3.43 -10.13 12.74
C LEU A 507 -3.44 -9.05 11.67
N ASP A 508 -2.28 -8.48 11.35
CA ASP A 508 -2.21 -7.39 10.39
C ASP A 508 -1.58 -7.83 9.07
N MET A 509 -2.44 -7.87 8.06
CA MET A 509 -2.12 -8.26 6.70
C MET A 509 -1.49 -7.08 5.97
N HIS A 510 -0.20 -6.89 6.22
CA HIS A 510 0.51 -5.64 6.03
C HIS A 510 1.05 -5.40 4.61
N GLY A 511 1.26 -6.47 3.84
CA GLY A 511 1.72 -6.39 2.44
C GLY A 511 0.92 -7.30 1.52
N ALA A 512 0.14 -6.71 0.61
CA ALA A 512 -0.65 -7.46 -0.37
C ALA A 512 0.16 -7.77 -1.66
N PRO A 513 -0.19 -8.83 -2.43
CA PRO A 513 0.41 -9.10 -3.73
C PRO A 513 0.32 -7.88 -4.65
N GLY A 514 1.47 -7.43 -5.18
CA GLY A 514 1.55 -6.25 -6.02
C GLY A 514 1.61 -4.91 -5.27
N SER A 515 1.60 -4.90 -3.94
CA SER A 515 1.51 -3.72 -3.06
C SER A 515 0.19 -2.95 -3.21
N GLN A 516 -0.39 -2.57 -2.06
CA GLN A 516 -1.62 -1.80 -1.93
C GLN A 516 -1.39 -0.29 -1.78
N ASN A 517 -0.16 0.16 -1.52
CA ASN A 517 0.17 1.56 -1.27
C ASN A 517 1.46 2.05 -1.95
N GLY A 518 2.30 1.13 -2.43
CA GLY A 518 3.55 1.44 -3.10
C GLY A 518 4.67 1.87 -2.15
N TRP A 519 4.51 1.66 -0.85
CA TRP A 519 5.48 2.03 0.18
C TRP A 519 6.33 0.83 0.62
N ASN A 520 7.54 1.11 1.13
CA ASN A 520 8.51 0.08 1.53
C ASN A 520 7.93 -0.93 2.55
N HIS A 521 7.12 -0.47 3.50
CA HIS A 521 6.53 -1.32 4.52
C HIS A 521 5.45 -2.26 3.95
N SER A 522 4.93 -2.07 2.73
CA SER A 522 4.16 -3.13 2.03
C SER A 522 5.04 -4.29 1.51
N GLY A 523 6.35 -4.23 1.75
CA GLY A 523 7.40 -5.14 1.28
C GLY A 523 8.14 -4.64 0.04
N ARG A 524 7.54 -3.73 -0.73
CA ARG A 524 8.11 -3.22 -1.98
C ARG A 524 7.65 -1.79 -2.30
N GLN A 525 8.61 -0.88 -2.30
CA GLN A 525 8.43 0.49 -2.78
C GLN A 525 8.21 0.49 -4.31
N GLY A 526 7.22 1.23 -4.79
CA GLY A 526 7.01 1.43 -6.23
C GLY A 526 5.54 1.55 -6.64
N ALA A 527 5.21 0.99 -7.81
CA ALA A 527 3.86 1.05 -8.34
C ALA A 527 2.88 0.16 -7.56
N ILE A 528 1.67 0.67 -7.36
CA ILE A 528 0.55 -0.08 -6.77
C ILE A 528 -0.01 -1.02 -7.83
N GLY A 529 0.13 -2.33 -7.62
CA GLY A 529 -0.33 -3.38 -8.51
C GLY A 529 -1.47 -4.23 -7.96
N TRP A 530 -1.89 -4.01 -6.71
CA TRP A 530 -3.11 -4.59 -6.15
C TRP A 530 -4.33 -3.78 -6.62
N LEU A 531 -5.32 -4.44 -7.23
CA LEU A 531 -6.52 -3.81 -7.82
C LEU A 531 -6.25 -2.75 -8.91
N ASN A 532 -5.00 -2.61 -9.35
CA ASN A 532 -4.59 -1.60 -10.32
C ASN A 532 -3.68 -2.19 -11.41
N GLY A 533 -3.79 -1.65 -12.63
CA GLY A 533 -3.04 -2.11 -13.79
C GLY A 533 -3.46 -3.47 -14.34
N ALA A 534 -2.69 -3.98 -15.31
CA ALA A 534 -3.03 -5.19 -16.08
C ALA A 534 -3.09 -6.48 -15.23
N ASP A 535 -2.32 -6.53 -14.13
CA ASP A 535 -2.31 -7.66 -13.19
C ASP A 535 -3.15 -7.38 -11.93
N GLY A 536 -3.90 -6.27 -11.88
CA GLY A 536 -4.67 -5.85 -10.70
C GLY A 536 -5.65 -6.90 -10.18
N GLU A 537 -6.48 -7.45 -11.08
CA GLU A 537 -7.44 -8.52 -10.74
C GLU A 537 -6.73 -9.82 -10.34
N LYS A 538 -5.60 -10.15 -11.00
CA LYS A 538 -4.79 -11.32 -10.67
C LYS A 538 -4.24 -11.23 -9.25
N ASN A 539 -3.70 -10.07 -8.87
CA ASN A 539 -3.20 -9.80 -7.53
C ASN A 539 -4.32 -9.76 -6.49
N ALA A 540 -5.49 -9.23 -6.83
CA ALA A 540 -6.67 -9.27 -5.98
C ALA A 540 -7.16 -10.71 -5.70
N ASN A 541 -7.16 -11.59 -6.71
CA ASN A 541 -7.52 -13.01 -6.55
C ASN A 541 -6.46 -13.81 -5.78
N ARG A 542 -5.18 -13.48 -5.96
CA ARG A 542 -4.09 -14.01 -5.11
C ARG A 542 -4.32 -13.65 -3.64
N TRP A 543 -4.70 -12.41 -3.37
CA TRP A 543 -4.97 -11.96 -2.01
C TRP A 543 -6.18 -12.66 -1.38
N LEU A 544 -7.27 -12.86 -2.13
CA LEU A 544 -8.40 -13.68 -1.71
C LEU A 544 -7.99 -15.13 -1.39
N SER A 545 -7.11 -15.72 -2.20
CA SER A 545 -6.58 -17.06 -1.94
C SER A 545 -5.75 -17.13 -0.65
N ILE A 546 -5.01 -16.08 -0.32
CA ILE A 546 -4.22 -16.03 0.92
C ILE A 546 -5.14 -15.86 2.13
N HIS A 547 -6.14 -14.97 2.05
CA HIS A 547 -7.17 -14.86 3.07
C HIS A 547 -7.90 -16.18 3.31
N HIS A 548 -8.25 -16.92 2.25
CA HIS A 548 -8.87 -18.24 2.40
C HIS A 548 -8.01 -19.21 3.21
N GLN A 549 -6.72 -19.32 2.89
CA GLN A 549 -5.80 -20.21 3.61
C GLN A 549 -5.67 -19.82 5.09
N LEU A 550 -5.49 -18.51 5.35
CA LEU A 550 -5.38 -17.98 6.71
C LEU A 550 -6.67 -18.13 7.49
N ALA A 551 -7.83 -17.82 6.89
CA ALA A 551 -9.13 -17.89 7.53
C ALA A 551 -9.48 -19.32 7.92
N VAL A 552 -9.29 -20.30 7.02
CA VAL A 552 -9.50 -21.72 7.33
C VAL A 552 -8.57 -22.18 8.45
N PHE A 553 -7.31 -21.74 8.46
CA PHE A 553 -6.37 -22.10 9.51
C PHE A 553 -6.74 -21.48 10.87
N PHE A 554 -7.08 -20.19 10.91
CA PHE A 554 -7.39 -19.48 12.15
C PHE A 554 -8.84 -19.66 12.63
N ALA A 555 -9.71 -20.28 11.85
CA ALA A 555 -11.04 -20.71 12.30
C ALA A 555 -11.01 -21.87 13.31
N GLN A 556 -9.85 -22.49 13.53
CA GLN A 556 -9.69 -23.56 14.52
C GLN A 556 -9.98 -23.08 15.95
N PRO A 557 -10.59 -23.90 16.82
CA PRO A 557 -10.99 -23.50 18.18
C PRO A 557 -9.89 -22.85 19.03
N ARG A 558 -8.63 -23.28 18.87
CA ARG A 558 -7.48 -22.74 19.61
C ARG A 558 -7.24 -21.24 19.42
N TYR A 559 -7.75 -20.67 18.33
CA TYR A 559 -7.49 -19.28 17.96
C TYR A 559 -8.66 -18.35 18.34
N ALA A 560 -9.83 -18.89 18.64
CA ALA A 560 -11.07 -18.12 18.82
C ALA A 560 -10.97 -17.04 19.91
N ASN A 561 -10.21 -17.30 20.98
CA ASN A 561 -10.09 -16.40 22.14
C ASN A 561 -8.85 -15.49 22.09
N ILE A 562 -7.92 -15.75 21.15
CA ILE A 562 -6.62 -15.06 21.07
C ILE A 562 -6.53 -14.16 19.84
N ILE A 563 -7.03 -14.60 18.68
CA ILE A 563 -7.11 -13.78 17.46
C ILE A 563 -8.52 -13.18 17.45
N THR A 564 -8.63 -12.03 18.09
CA THR A 564 -9.89 -11.33 18.28
C THR A 564 -10.10 -10.24 17.23
N LEU A 565 -9.02 -9.81 16.57
CA LEU A 565 -9.02 -8.86 15.46
C LEU A 565 -8.29 -9.49 14.25
N TYR A 566 -8.95 -9.51 13.09
CA TYR A 566 -8.42 -10.09 11.85
C TYR A 566 -8.33 -9.00 10.77
N GLY A 567 -7.12 -8.63 10.38
CA GLY A 567 -6.86 -7.60 9.39
C GLY A 567 -7.22 -8.03 7.97
N LEU A 568 -7.71 -7.06 7.19
CA LEU A 568 -8.05 -7.26 5.79
C LEU A 568 -6.91 -6.82 4.87
N VAL A 569 -6.44 -5.59 5.04
CA VAL A 569 -5.31 -5.03 4.31
C VAL A 569 -4.87 -3.76 5.02
N ASN A 570 -3.57 -3.64 5.30
CA ASN A 570 -3.00 -2.43 5.88
C ASN A 570 -3.00 -1.28 4.85
N GLU A 571 -3.44 -0.09 5.25
CA GLU A 571 -3.25 1.16 4.48
C GLU A 571 -3.48 1.07 2.96
N PRO A 572 -4.64 0.60 2.46
CA PRO A 572 -4.91 0.61 1.03
C PRO A 572 -4.95 2.06 0.52
N ARG A 573 -4.05 2.48 -0.36
CA ARG A 573 -3.90 3.90 -0.73
C ARG A 573 -5.00 4.37 -1.70
N MET A 574 -6.22 4.59 -1.21
CA MET A 574 -7.42 4.95 -2.01
C MET A 574 -7.40 6.38 -2.57
N VAL A 575 -6.33 7.15 -2.31
CA VAL A 575 -6.04 8.37 -3.08
C VAL A 575 -5.43 8.08 -4.45
N ASP A 576 -4.86 6.88 -4.64
CA ASP A 576 -4.30 6.38 -5.91
C ASP A 576 -5.05 5.13 -6.44
N LEU A 577 -5.91 4.52 -5.63
CA LEU A 577 -6.79 3.41 -5.99
C LEU A 577 -8.25 3.87 -6.05
N ASP A 578 -9.04 3.30 -6.96
CA ASP A 578 -10.48 3.55 -7.02
C ASP A 578 -11.18 3.03 -5.75
N PRO A 579 -11.80 3.91 -4.91
CA PRO A 579 -12.40 3.49 -3.64
C PRO A 579 -13.50 2.45 -3.80
N ASP A 580 -14.34 2.58 -4.83
CA ASP A 580 -15.44 1.64 -5.08
C ASP A 580 -14.91 0.23 -5.41
N THR A 581 -13.84 0.15 -6.18
CA THR A 581 -13.14 -1.11 -6.47
C THR A 581 -12.59 -1.75 -5.21
N VAL A 582 -11.97 -0.96 -4.31
CA VAL A 582 -11.46 -1.47 -3.02
C VAL A 582 -12.60 -1.95 -2.13
N ILE A 583 -13.64 -1.15 -1.93
CA ILE A 583 -14.83 -1.52 -1.14
C ILE A 583 -15.52 -2.77 -1.70
N THR A 584 -15.66 -2.87 -3.03
CA THR A 584 -16.23 -4.06 -3.69
C THR A 584 -15.39 -5.31 -3.43
N TRP A 585 -14.08 -5.19 -3.52
CA TRP A 585 -13.17 -6.29 -3.19
C TRP A 585 -13.26 -6.65 -1.70
N SER A 586 -13.29 -5.66 -0.80
CA SER A 586 -13.39 -5.87 0.65
C SER A 586 -14.65 -6.64 1.02
N ARG A 587 -15.82 -6.30 0.45
CA ARG A 587 -17.06 -7.05 0.66
C ARG A 587 -16.95 -8.52 0.23
N LYS A 588 -16.28 -8.77 -0.91
CA LYS A 588 -16.04 -10.13 -1.42
C LYS A 588 -15.13 -10.90 -0.47
N ALA A 589 -14.04 -10.29 -0.01
CA ALA A 589 -13.10 -10.87 0.93
C ALA A 589 -13.75 -11.17 2.28
N ILE A 590 -14.46 -10.20 2.87
CA ILE A 590 -15.21 -10.36 4.14
C ILE A 590 -16.19 -11.53 4.03
N SER A 591 -16.99 -11.60 2.96
CA SER A 591 -17.93 -12.71 2.75
C SER A 591 -17.23 -14.08 2.70
N GLN A 592 -16.05 -14.15 2.07
CA GLN A 592 -15.26 -15.38 2.01
C GLN A 592 -14.67 -15.74 3.38
N ILE A 593 -14.01 -14.79 4.05
CA ILE A 593 -13.41 -14.96 5.38
C ILE A 593 -14.44 -15.46 6.41
N ARG A 594 -15.66 -14.89 6.39
CA ARG A 594 -16.77 -15.34 7.24
C ARG A 594 -17.23 -16.76 6.90
N LYS A 595 -17.33 -17.11 5.61
CA LYS A 595 -17.65 -18.48 5.16
C LYS A 595 -16.58 -19.49 5.54
N ASP A 596 -15.33 -19.08 5.58
CA ASP A 596 -14.18 -19.90 5.96
C ASP A 596 -14.08 -20.10 7.48
N GLY A 597 -14.94 -19.44 8.27
CA GLY A 597 -15.19 -19.74 9.68
C GLY A 597 -14.66 -18.70 10.68
N ILE A 598 -14.09 -17.59 10.21
CA ILE A 598 -13.60 -16.52 11.08
C ILE A 598 -14.78 -15.77 11.72
N LYS A 599 -14.79 -15.74 13.05
CA LYS A 599 -15.81 -15.05 13.87
C LYS A 599 -15.31 -13.78 14.55
N SER A 600 -14.00 -13.54 14.54
CA SER A 600 -13.38 -12.34 15.12
C SER A 600 -13.83 -11.07 14.40
N ILE A 601 -13.64 -9.90 15.02
CA ILE A 601 -13.88 -8.63 14.33
C ILE A 601 -12.90 -8.52 13.15
N ILE A 602 -13.39 -8.10 11.97
CA ILE A 602 -12.54 -7.88 10.80
C ILE A 602 -12.14 -6.40 10.76
N VAL A 603 -10.84 -6.16 10.72
CA VAL A 603 -10.24 -4.82 10.70
C VAL A 603 -9.92 -4.41 9.27
N PHE A 604 -10.29 -3.21 8.85
CA PHE A 604 -9.99 -2.69 7.51
C PHE A 604 -9.55 -1.22 7.56
N GLY A 605 -8.57 -0.86 6.73
CA GLY A 605 -8.00 0.49 6.71
C GLY A 605 -8.92 1.55 6.09
N ASP A 606 -8.82 2.78 6.60
CA ASP A 606 -9.60 3.97 6.18
C ASP A 606 -9.30 4.48 4.76
N GLY A 607 -8.23 3.96 4.17
CA GLY A 607 -7.78 4.29 2.83
C GLY A 607 -7.39 5.74 2.59
N PHE A 608 -7.09 6.50 3.65
CA PHE A 608 -6.71 7.93 3.59
C PHE A 608 -7.78 8.84 2.97
N ARG A 609 -9.04 8.44 3.02
CA ARG A 609 -10.16 9.23 2.46
C ARG A 609 -10.74 10.24 3.44
N GLY A 610 -10.33 10.22 4.71
CA GLY A 610 -10.97 10.98 5.79
C GLY A 610 -12.18 10.22 6.37
N LEU A 611 -12.37 10.31 7.68
CA LEU A 611 -13.29 9.43 8.42
C LEU A 611 -14.77 9.67 8.10
N ASP A 612 -15.18 10.93 7.87
CA ASP A 612 -16.58 11.24 7.54
C ASP A 612 -17.02 10.62 6.19
N ASN A 613 -16.07 10.38 5.28
CA ASN A 613 -16.34 9.75 3.98
C ASN A 613 -16.64 8.24 4.07
N TRP A 614 -16.64 7.68 5.28
CA TRP A 614 -17.09 6.32 5.55
C TRP A 614 -18.54 6.23 6.03
N LYS A 615 -19.19 7.38 6.25
CA LYS A 615 -20.64 7.44 6.44
C LYS A 615 -21.36 6.90 5.20
N ASP A 616 -22.45 6.16 5.42
CA ASP A 616 -23.27 5.54 4.37
C ASP A 616 -22.49 4.53 3.50
N SER A 617 -21.30 4.08 3.97
CA SER A 617 -20.50 3.06 3.30
C SER A 617 -21.26 1.74 3.22
N PRO A 618 -21.15 0.96 2.12
CA PRO A 618 -21.70 -0.39 2.03
C PRO A 618 -21.16 -1.39 3.07
N LEU A 619 -20.15 -1.01 3.85
CA LEU A 619 -19.58 -1.81 4.95
C LEU A 619 -20.18 -1.45 6.32
N GLN A 620 -20.91 -0.34 6.44
CA GLN A 620 -21.37 0.21 7.71
C GLN A 620 -22.41 -0.67 8.42
N ASP A 621 -23.18 -1.46 7.67
CA ASP A 621 -24.21 -2.35 8.22
C ASP A 621 -23.64 -3.60 8.93
N ASP A 622 -22.35 -3.89 8.77
CA ASP A 622 -21.69 -5.03 9.41
C ASP A 622 -21.03 -4.60 10.73
N HIS A 623 -21.68 -4.94 11.85
CA HIS A 623 -21.26 -4.58 13.21
C HIS A 623 -20.01 -5.33 13.70
N ASP A 624 -19.56 -6.37 12.98
CA ASP A 624 -18.32 -7.08 13.28
C ASP A 624 -17.15 -6.58 12.42
N LEU A 625 -17.25 -5.37 11.87
CA LEU A 625 -16.16 -4.65 11.22
C LEU A 625 -15.65 -3.51 12.09
N LEU A 626 -14.34 -3.27 12.01
CA LEU A 626 -13.66 -2.19 12.71
C LEU A 626 -12.81 -1.38 11.73
N LEU A 627 -13.13 -0.09 11.62
CA LEU A 627 -12.36 0.85 10.81
C LEU A 627 -11.03 1.16 11.52
N ASP A 628 -9.94 0.96 10.79
CA ASP A 628 -8.58 1.22 11.24
C ASP A 628 -8.06 2.54 10.64
N VAL A 629 -7.76 3.52 11.52
CA VAL A 629 -7.17 4.79 11.13
C VAL A 629 -5.77 4.94 11.70
N HIS A 630 -4.86 5.49 10.91
CA HIS A 630 -3.49 5.75 11.33
C HIS A 630 -3.25 7.26 11.44
N GLN A 631 -2.71 7.71 12.57
CA GLN A 631 -2.65 9.13 12.92
C GLN A 631 -1.22 9.55 13.21
N TYR A 632 -0.72 10.47 12.38
CA TYR A 632 0.60 11.06 12.50
C TYR A 632 0.53 12.53 12.08
N VAL A 633 1.30 13.40 12.75
CA VAL A 633 1.40 14.83 12.38
C VAL A 633 2.57 15.15 11.44
N ILE A 634 3.39 14.17 11.08
CA ILE A 634 4.69 14.42 10.43
C ILE A 634 4.70 14.21 8.91
N PHE A 635 3.70 13.51 8.37
CA PHE A 635 3.68 13.17 6.93
C PHE A 635 2.89 14.17 6.09
N ASN A 636 2.20 15.11 6.74
CA ASN A 636 1.42 16.19 6.15
C ASN A 636 2.16 17.53 6.36
N LEU A 637 2.26 18.35 5.31
CA LEU A 637 2.99 19.63 5.35
C LEU A 637 2.34 20.68 6.25
N ASP A 638 1.02 20.62 6.41
CA ASP A 638 0.25 21.53 7.24
C ASP A 638 0.36 21.17 8.72
N GLN A 639 0.56 19.90 9.04
CA GLN A 639 0.67 19.40 10.41
C GLN A 639 2.11 19.41 10.95
N ILE A 640 3.12 19.10 10.12
CA ILE A 640 4.51 19.03 10.58
C ILE A 640 5.06 20.41 10.99
N GLN A 641 4.52 21.47 10.37
CA GLN A 641 4.91 22.85 10.62
C GLN A 641 4.22 23.50 11.83
N LEU A 642 3.30 22.78 12.49
CA LEU A 642 2.62 23.29 13.69
C LEU A 642 3.63 23.46 14.83
N GLU A 643 3.40 24.46 15.67
CA GLU A 643 4.15 24.62 16.91
C GLU A 643 3.79 23.49 17.89
N HIS A 644 4.67 23.22 18.86
CA HIS A 644 4.47 22.15 19.85
C HIS A 644 3.14 22.27 20.60
N THR A 645 2.79 23.48 21.05
CA THR A 645 1.51 23.75 21.73
C THR A 645 0.31 23.47 20.81
N ASP A 646 0.43 23.81 19.52
CA ASP A 646 -0.62 23.58 18.53
C ASP A 646 -0.78 22.09 18.19
N LYS A 647 0.33 21.34 18.07
CA LYS A 647 0.30 19.88 17.93
C LYS A 647 -0.39 19.22 19.11
N LEU A 648 -0.09 19.65 20.34
CA LEU A 648 -0.73 19.14 21.55
C LEU A 648 -2.22 19.49 21.60
N SER A 649 -2.59 20.71 21.22
CA SER A 649 -3.99 21.16 21.09
C SER A 649 -4.74 20.34 20.04
N PHE A 650 -4.11 20.10 18.89
CA PHE A 650 -4.64 19.28 17.81
C PHE A 650 -4.91 17.84 18.29
N ALA A 651 -3.95 17.26 19.02
CA ALA A 651 -4.14 15.93 19.61
C ALA A 651 -5.29 15.91 20.61
N CYS A 652 -5.39 16.87 21.53
CA CYS A 652 -6.45 16.91 22.53
C CYS A 652 -7.84 17.18 21.93
N SER A 653 -7.94 18.09 20.97
CA SER A 653 -9.23 18.59 20.51
C SER A 653 -9.66 17.94 19.19
N ALA A 654 -8.85 18.12 18.14
CA ALA A 654 -9.22 17.72 16.78
C ALA A 654 -9.33 16.19 16.66
N TRP A 655 -8.35 15.45 17.17
CA TRP A 655 -8.40 13.98 17.14
C TRP A 655 -9.47 13.38 18.07
N THR A 656 -9.76 13.98 19.21
CA THR A 656 -10.91 13.57 20.04
C THR A 656 -12.22 13.76 19.28
N GLN A 657 -12.43 14.94 18.66
CA GLN A 657 -13.65 15.22 17.90
C GLN A 657 -13.77 14.30 16.69
N GLN A 658 -12.68 14.10 15.95
CA GLN A 658 -12.64 13.19 14.81
C GLN A 658 -12.98 11.74 15.21
N SER A 659 -12.44 11.26 16.33
CA SER A 659 -12.74 9.92 16.86
C SER A 659 -14.23 9.80 17.21
N ARG A 660 -14.80 10.79 17.92
CA ARG A 660 -16.24 10.82 18.26
C ARG A 660 -17.15 10.86 17.03
N ARG A 661 -16.82 11.67 16.03
CA ARG A 661 -17.56 11.74 14.76
C ARG A 661 -17.49 10.45 13.98
N SER A 662 -16.32 9.81 13.95
CA SER A 662 -16.18 8.51 13.30
C SER A 662 -17.01 7.44 14.01
N MET A 663 -17.08 7.48 15.34
CA MET A 663 -17.88 6.58 16.17
C MET A 663 -19.39 6.74 16.02
N ASP A 664 -19.88 7.89 15.57
CA ASP A 664 -21.30 8.13 15.31
C ASP A 664 -21.63 7.75 13.85
N THR A 665 -22.48 6.74 13.65
CA THR A 665 -22.91 6.27 12.32
C THR A 665 -23.64 7.33 11.51
N ALA A 666 -24.16 8.40 12.14
CA ALA A 666 -24.78 9.52 11.45
C ALA A 666 -23.75 10.47 10.81
N THR A 667 -22.49 10.45 11.24
CA THR A 667 -21.42 11.32 10.74
C THR A 667 -20.22 10.58 10.15
N GLY A 668 -19.95 9.36 10.59
CA GLY A 668 -18.84 8.52 10.15
C GLY A 668 -19.23 7.04 10.07
N PHE A 669 -18.26 6.14 10.22
CA PHE A 669 -18.46 4.70 10.03
C PHE A 669 -19.19 4.00 11.19
N GLY A 670 -18.92 4.40 12.43
CA GLY A 670 -19.22 3.65 13.64
C GLY A 670 -17.93 3.11 14.26
N PRO A 671 -17.82 1.81 14.58
CA PRO A 671 -16.63 1.22 15.22
C PRO A 671 -15.31 1.64 14.55
N THR A 672 -14.52 2.44 15.27
CA THR A 672 -13.26 3.01 14.76
C THR A 672 -12.18 2.92 15.84
N MET A 673 -10.98 2.45 15.48
CA MET A 673 -9.80 2.44 16.34
C MET A 673 -8.62 3.13 15.63
N CYS A 674 -7.64 3.59 16.40
CA CYS A 674 -6.36 4.05 15.85
C CYS A 674 -5.31 2.92 15.85
N GLY A 675 -5.12 2.21 14.74
CA GLY A 675 -4.19 1.07 14.67
C GLY A 675 -2.70 1.43 14.61
N GLU A 676 -2.37 2.68 14.31
CA GLU A 676 -0.99 3.16 14.32
C GLU A 676 -0.90 4.65 14.67
N TRP A 677 -0.02 4.97 15.63
CA TRP A 677 0.38 6.32 16.02
C TRP A 677 1.74 6.28 16.74
N SER A 678 2.42 7.42 16.86
CA SER A 678 3.66 7.54 17.65
C SER A 678 3.79 8.92 18.32
N GLN A 679 4.88 9.13 19.06
CA GLN A 679 5.16 10.43 19.68
C GLN A 679 5.95 11.35 18.74
N ALA A 680 6.34 10.85 17.57
CA ALA A 680 7.23 11.57 16.68
C ALA A 680 6.54 12.82 16.14
N ASP A 681 7.18 13.96 16.37
CA ASP A 681 6.67 15.27 15.97
C ASP A 681 7.42 15.86 14.78
N THR A 682 8.48 15.19 14.35
CA THR A 682 9.26 15.49 13.15
C THR A 682 9.44 14.22 12.31
N ASP A 683 9.74 14.39 11.01
CA ASP A 683 10.14 13.28 10.14
C ASP A 683 11.66 13.08 10.10
N CYS A 684 12.35 13.41 11.21
CA CYS A 684 13.80 13.36 11.33
C CYS A 684 14.40 11.97 11.51
N THR A 685 13.59 11.00 11.92
CA THR A 685 14.04 9.64 12.17
C THR A 685 14.68 9.06 10.92
N LYS A 686 15.90 8.53 11.04
CA LYS A 686 16.65 7.96 9.91
C LYS A 686 15.79 6.93 9.16
N TYR A 687 15.63 7.16 7.86
CA TYR A 687 14.86 6.33 6.92
C TYR A 687 13.35 6.27 7.14
N ILE A 688 12.76 7.16 7.95
CA ILE A 688 11.30 7.18 8.13
C ILE A 688 10.55 7.43 6.81
N ASN A 689 11.09 8.31 5.96
CA ASN A 689 10.59 8.55 4.61
C ASN A 689 11.18 7.58 3.56
N ASN A 690 11.82 6.50 3.99
CA ASN A 690 12.62 5.55 3.22
C ASN A 690 14.11 5.92 3.04
N VAL A 691 14.90 4.92 2.66
CA VAL A 691 16.35 5.01 2.42
C VAL A 691 16.63 5.99 1.28
N ASN A 692 17.56 6.91 1.52
CA ASN A 692 17.97 7.97 0.59
C ASN A 692 16.89 9.02 0.25
N MET A 693 15.81 9.13 1.04
CA MET A 693 14.73 10.07 0.71
C MET A 693 14.94 11.46 1.31
N GLY A 694 15.51 11.60 2.51
CA GLY A 694 15.60 12.88 3.22
C GLY A 694 14.35 13.20 4.06
N THR A 695 14.20 14.46 4.48
CA THR A 695 13.18 14.91 5.45
C THR A 695 12.45 16.16 4.96
N ARG A 696 11.16 16.29 5.30
CA ARG A 696 10.41 17.54 5.14
C ARG A 696 10.92 18.59 6.11
N TRP A 697 11.26 18.16 7.33
CA TRP A 697 11.76 19.02 8.40
C TRP A 697 12.93 19.91 7.95
N GLU A 698 13.95 19.32 7.33
CA GLU A 698 15.15 20.04 6.86
C GLU A 698 15.05 20.49 5.40
N GLY A 699 13.95 20.18 4.70
CA GLY A 699 13.80 20.47 3.28
C GLY A 699 14.77 19.67 2.40
N THR A 700 14.97 18.40 2.75
CA THR A 700 15.88 17.49 2.02
C THR A 700 15.15 16.31 1.37
N LEU A 701 13.81 16.25 1.48
CA LEU A 701 13.00 15.18 0.95
C LEU A 701 13.01 15.20 -0.60
N ASP A 702 13.74 14.29 -1.23
CA ASP A 702 13.78 14.14 -2.67
C ASP A 702 13.23 12.80 -3.14
N THR A 703 12.00 12.83 -3.66
CA THR A 703 11.35 11.65 -4.24
C THR A 703 11.71 11.42 -5.70
N GLY A 704 12.56 12.27 -6.29
CA GLY A 704 12.83 12.31 -7.73
C GLY A 704 11.67 12.89 -8.55
N ASN A 705 10.61 13.39 -7.90
CA ASN A 705 9.47 14.04 -8.54
C ASN A 705 9.16 15.37 -7.85
N ALA A 706 9.33 16.47 -8.58
CA ALA A 706 9.14 17.84 -8.10
C ALA A 706 7.75 18.12 -7.48
N SER A 707 6.70 17.35 -7.80
CA SER A 707 5.39 17.53 -7.17
C SER A 707 5.26 16.87 -5.79
N THR A 708 6.26 16.09 -5.39
CA THR A 708 6.25 15.28 -4.16
C THR A 708 7.55 15.44 -3.35
N SER A 709 8.62 15.96 -3.96
CA SER A 709 9.82 16.38 -3.25
C SER A 709 9.53 17.66 -2.46
N VAL A 710 10.13 17.76 -1.27
CA VAL A 710 10.08 18.92 -0.37
C VAL A 710 11.51 19.36 -0.12
N LEU A 711 11.93 20.36 -0.89
CA LEU A 711 13.32 20.84 -0.95
C LEU A 711 13.53 22.19 -0.26
N GLU A 712 12.57 22.60 0.55
CA GLU A 712 12.64 23.75 1.44
C GLU A 712 12.17 23.32 2.84
N PRO A 713 12.71 23.87 3.94
CA PRO A 713 12.39 23.40 5.29
C PRO A 713 10.93 23.67 5.71
N TYR A 714 10.29 22.67 6.32
CA TYR A 714 8.91 22.74 6.84
C TYR A 714 8.79 22.65 8.36
N CYS A 715 9.90 22.73 9.11
CA CYS A 715 9.78 23.00 10.54
C CYS A 715 9.14 24.39 10.78
N PRO A 716 8.59 24.68 11.98
CA PRO A 716 7.99 25.98 12.29
C PRO A 716 8.82 27.22 11.95
N LEU A 717 10.17 27.11 11.99
CA LEU A 717 11.07 28.22 11.60
C LEU A 717 11.05 28.54 10.09
N LYS A 718 10.68 27.58 9.23
CA LYS A 718 10.63 27.70 7.76
C LYS A 718 11.91 28.27 7.14
N ASN A 719 13.06 27.93 7.71
CA ASN A 719 14.36 28.43 7.28
C ASN A 719 15.49 27.45 7.60
N ARG A 720 16.74 27.82 7.27
CA ARG A 720 17.94 26.95 7.44
C ARG A 720 18.28 26.59 8.89
N GLY A 721 17.59 27.15 9.87
CA GLY A 721 17.68 26.76 11.28
C GLY A 721 16.97 25.45 11.60
N CYS A 722 16.10 24.95 10.72
CA CYS A 722 15.53 23.61 10.86
C CYS A 722 16.63 22.55 10.78
N SER A 723 16.80 21.77 11.85
CA SER A 723 17.78 20.68 11.90
C SER A 723 17.19 19.49 12.63
N CYS A 724 17.53 18.30 12.16
CA CYS A 724 17.17 17.04 12.81
C CYS A 724 18.11 16.65 13.96
N SER A 725 19.07 17.51 14.33
CA SER A 725 20.09 17.17 15.33
C SER A 725 19.51 16.95 16.73
N SER A 726 18.57 17.80 17.15
CA SER A 726 17.95 17.75 18.48
C SER A 726 16.92 16.61 18.58
N ALA A 727 16.02 16.48 17.61
CA ALA A 727 15.09 15.36 17.51
C ALA A 727 15.78 13.97 17.44
N ASN A 728 16.98 13.86 16.85
CA ASN A 728 17.76 12.62 16.80
C ASN A 728 18.80 12.48 17.93
N ALA A 729 18.84 13.42 18.89
CA ALA A 729 19.77 13.33 20.01
C ALA A 729 19.47 12.11 20.88
N ASP A 730 20.44 11.70 21.70
CA ASP A 730 20.19 10.71 22.73
C ASP A 730 19.11 11.27 23.70
N PRO A 731 18.08 10.51 24.09
CA PRO A 731 17.04 11.01 24.98
C PRO A 731 17.55 11.56 26.32
N LYS A 732 18.75 11.17 26.78
CA LYS A 732 19.36 11.78 27.97
C LYS A 732 19.69 13.27 27.77
N ASP A 733 19.94 13.67 26.53
CA ASP A 733 20.29 15.03 26.13
C ASP A 733 19.03 15.85 25.75
N TYR A 734 17.84 15.25 25.80
CA TYR A 734 16.60 15.99 25.61
C TYR A 734 16.37 16.98 26.74
N SER A 735 15.91 18.20 26.37
CA SER A 735 15.47 19.18 27.36
C SER A 735 14.28 18.65 28.16
N ASP A 736 14.18 19.05 29.43
CA ASP A 736 13.05 18.67 30.29
C ASP A 736 11.70 19.11 29.69
N ALA A 737 11.67 20.27 29.04
CA ALA A 737 10.48 20.77 28.34
C ALA A 737 10.08 19.86 27.17
N TYR A 738 11.04 19.36 26.36
CA TYR A 738 10.73 18.45 25.26
C TYR A 738 10.28 17.07 25.76
N LYS A 739 10.91 16.53 26.79
CA LYS A 739 10.48 15.25 27.40
C LYS A 739 9.05 15.36 27.92
N LYS A 740 8.75 16.45 28.65
CA LYS A 740 7.42 16.73 29.15
C LYS A 740 6.42 16.86 28.00
N TRP A 741 6.77 17.58 26.94
CA TRP A 741 5.92 17.74 25.78
C TRP A 741 5.62 16.41 25.08
N LEU A 742 6.64 15.59 24.78
CA LEU A 742 6.48 14.27 24.15
C LEU A 742 5.55 13.37 24.99
N TYR A 743 5.74 13.36 26.31
CA TYR A 743 4.88 12.62 27.23
C TYR A 743 3.43 13.11 27.16
N GLN A 744 3.20 14.41 27.27
CA GLN A 744 1.84 14.98 27.19
C GLN A 744 1.20 14.75 25.83
N PHE A 745 1.97 14.85 24.74
CA PHE A 745 1.50 14.58 23.39
C PHE A 745 1.10 13.11 23.21
N ALA A 746 1.86 12.17 23.78
CA ALA A 746 1.48 10.76 23.78
C ALA A 746 0.21 10.51 24.61
N VAL A 747 0.11 11.09 25.80
CA VAL A 747 -1.10 10.95 26.65
C VAL A 747 -2.33 11.58 25.99
N ALA A 748 -2.19 12.75 25.35
CA ALA A 748 -3.27 13.39 24.60
C ALA A 748 -3.80 12.49 23.47
N GLN A 749 -2.89 11.85 22.72
CA GLN A 749 -3.24 10.87 21.69
C GLN A 749 -4.00 9.68 22.28
N MET A 750 -3.52 9.10 23.38
CA MET A 750 -4.18 7.99 24.06
C MET A 750 -5.59 8.37 24.52
N ILE A 751 -5.78 9.57 25.09
CA ILE A 751 -7.10 10.08 25.49
C ILE A 751 -8.02 10.20 24.26
N SER A 752 -7.52 10.79 23.18
CA SER A 752 -8.30 11.02 21.96
C SER A 752 -8.73 9.72 21.29
N PHE A 753 -7.85 8.74 21.18
CA PHE A 753 -8.17 7.47 20.55
C PHE A 753 -9.03 6.56 21.45
N GLU A 754 -9.00 6.76 22.77
CA GLU A 754 -9.94 6.13 23.71
C GLU A 754 -11.36 6.75 23.67
N ALA A 755 -11.56 7.86 22.95
CA ALA A 755 -12.91 8.28 22.55
C ALA A 755 -13.48 7.41 21.41
N GLY A 756 -12.62 6.65 20.73
CA GLY A 756 -12.98 5.55 19.83
C GLY A 756 -12.90 4.19 20.53
N TRP A 757 -12.52 3.14 19.79
CA TRP A 757 -12.29 1.80 20.33
C TRP A 757 -10.89 1.62 20.96
N GLY A 758 -10.09 2.68 21.06
CA GLY A 758 -8.72 2.62 21.56
C GLY A 758 -7.69 2.64 20.44
N TRP A 759 -6.50 2.11 20.72
CA TRP A 759 -5.31 2.38 19.92
C TRP A 759 -4.24 1.30 19.95
N PHE A 760 -3.36 1.32 18.96
CA PHE A 760 -2.13 0.53 18.90
C PHE A 760 -0.91 1.43 18.62
N TYR A 761 0.04 1.48 19.56
CA TYR A 761 1.26 2.29 19.38
C TYR A 761 2.18 1.66 18.33
N TRP A 762 2.74 2.48 17.45
CA TRP A 762 3.73 2.10 16.44
C TRP A 762 5.12 2.59 16.86
N THR A 763 6.01 1.74 17.36
CA THR A 763 5.94 0.28 17.59
C THR A 763 6.56 -0.09 18.95
N TRP A 764 6.53 -1.36 19.38
CA TRP A 764 7.16 -1.79 20.62
C TRP A 764 8.67 -1.47 20.63
N LYS A 765 9.38 -1.86 19.57
CA LYS A 765 10.84 -1.86 19.53
C LYS A 765 11.37 -1.39 18.20
N THR A 766 12.39 -0.54 18.26
CA THR A 766 13.24 -0.16 17.13
C THR A 766 14.70 -0.34 17.53
N GLU A 767 15.61 -0.46 16.56
CA GLU A 767 17.04 -0.54 16.90
C GLU A 767 17.55 0.76 17.55
N ARG A 768 17.06 1.93 17.09
CA ARG A 768 17.61 3.25 17.46
C ARG A 768 16.60 4.39 17.56
N ALA A 769 15.39 4.26 17.01
CA ALA A 769 14.42 5.34 16.93
C ALA A 769 13.53 5.40 18.19
N THR A 770 13.98 6.13 19.23
CA THR A 770 13.31 6.20 20.54
C THR A 770 11.86 6.68 20.44
N GLN A 771 11.57 7.73 19.66
CA GLN A 771 10.22 8.30 19.53
C GLN A 771 9.21 7.36 18.85
N TRP A 772 9.70 6.26 18.27
CA TRP A 772 8.94 5.20 17.59
C TRP A 772 9.02 3.86 18.33
N SER A 773 9.61 3.82 19.53
CA SER A 773 9.76 2.60 20.33
C SER A 773 9.13 2.81 21.70
N TRP A 774 8.11 2.02 22.01
CA TRP A 774 7.50 2.05 23.34
C TRP A 774 8.50 1.66 24.42
N GLU A 775 9.28 0.60 24.18
CA GLU A 775 10.36 0.11 25.05
C GLU A 775 11.32 1.26 25.42
N LYS A 776 11.92 1.91 24.42
CA LYS A 776 12.88 3.00 24.65
C LYS A 776 12.22 4.28 25.16
N GLY A 777 10.99 4.55 24.77
CA GLY A 777 10.25 5.73 25.21
C GLY A 777 9.89 5.68 26.70
N MET A 778 9.57 4.49 27.23
CA MET A 778 9.42 4.28 28.67
C MET A 778 10.73 4.51 29.41
N GLU A 779 11.84 3.91 28.93
CA GLU A 779 13.18 4.10 29.52
C GLU A 779 13.60 5.57 29.54
N ALA A 780 13.22 6.33 28.50
CA ALA A 780 13.51 7.76 28.39
C ALA A 780 12.56 8.67 29.18
N GLY A 781 11.50 8.13 29.79
CA GLY A 781 10.49 8.90 30.52
C GLY A 781 9.59 9.77 29.63
N ILE A 782 9.47 9.44 28.34
CA ILE A 782 8.60 10.14 27.37
C ILE A 782 7.31 9.37 27.08
N LEU A 783 7.19 8.14 27.60
CA LEU A 783 5.96 7.34 27.58
C LEU A 783 5.63 6.84 28.99
N PRO A 784 4.35 6.56 29.28
CA PRO A 784 3.96 6.03 30.58
C PRO A 784 4.44 4.58 30.77
N MET A 785 4.88 4.25 32.00
CA MET A 785 5.33 2.90 32.36
C MET A 785 4.20 1.85 32.30
N LYS A 786 2.97 2.30 32.54
CA LYS A 786 1.74 1.52 32.33
C LYS A 786 0.81 2.30 31.43
N THR A 787 0.14 1.63 30.51
CA THR A 787 -0.80 2.27 29.57
C THR A 787 -1.89 3.12 30.24
N TRP A 788 -2.22 2.91 31.53
CA TRP A 788 -3.22 3.70 32.29
C TRP A 788 -2.65 4.64 33.35
N GLU A 789 -1.35 4.60 33.65
CA GLU A 789 -0.73 5.47 34.66
C GLU A 789 -0.28 6.78 33.98
N ARG A 790 -1.19 7.74 33.97
CA ARG A 790 -1.06 9.02 33.25
C ARG A 790 -1.23 10.17 34.24
N ASP A 791 -0.38 11.19 34.17
CA ASP A 791 -0.45 12.39 35.02
C ASP A 791 -0.79 13.68 34.24
N PHE A 792 -1.28 13.52 33.00
CA PHE A 792 -1.75 14.58 32.12
C PHE A 792 -3.20 14.34 31.68
N GLU A 793 -3.98 15.41 31.61
CA GLU A 793 -5.35 15.42 31.07
C GLU A 793 -5.47 16.54 30.03
N CYS A 794 -6.24 16.29 28.97
CA CYS A 794 -6.55 17.31 27.99
C CYS A 794 -7.51 18.35 28.60
N PRO A 795 -7.20 19.66 28.54
CA PRO A 795 -8.06 20.69 29.09
C PRO A 795 -9.32 20.87 28.22
N ASP A 796 -10.41 21.31 28.85
CA ASP A 796 -11.69 21.59 28.17
C ASP A 796 -11.61 22.74 27.15
N SER A 797 -10.56 23.58 27.25
CA SER A 797 -10.32 24.68 26.31
C SER A 797 -8.85 24.73 25.89
N PRO A 798 -8.54 25.11 24.63
CA PRO A 798 -7.15 25.20 24.15
C PRO A 798 -6.25 26.10 25.00
N GLY A 799 -6.80 27.14 25.63
CA GLY A 799 -6.06 28.07 26.50
C GLY A 799 -5.63 27.47 27.85
N GLY A 800 -6.01 26.22 28.15
CA GLY A 800 -5.56 25.50 29.34
C GLY A 800 -4.24 24.74 29.17
N LEU A 801 -3.70 24.66 27.94
CA LEU A 801 -2.41 24.03 27.68
C LEU A 801 -1.25 24.95 28.03
N GLU A 802 -0.14 24.35 28.45
CA GLU A 802 1.12 25.07 28.63
C GLU A 802 1.65 25.57 27.28
N ASP A 803 2.17 26.79 27.27
CA ASP A 803 2.85 27.36 26.10
C ASP A 803 4.33 26.93 26.13
N TYR A 804 4.63 25.89 25.38
CA TYR A 804 5.96 25.28 25.38
C TYR A 804 7.05 26.18 24.81
N GLY A 805 6.71 27.05 23.85
CA GLY A 805 7.59 28.09 23.36
C GLY A 805 8.01 29.07 24.47
N LYS A 806 7.05 29.50 25.31
CA LYS A 806 7.34 30.31 26.51
C LYS A 806 8.13 29.57 27.59
N MET A 807 8.05 28.24 27.63
CA MET A 807 8.86 27.39 28.52
C MET A 807 10.29 27.16 28.00
N GLY A 808 10.63 27.72 26.83
CA GLY A 808 11.97 27.62 26.25
C GLY A 808 12.18 26.38 25.39
N LEU A 809 11.12 25.64 25.04
CA LEU A 809 11.20 24.62 24.00
C LEU A 809 11.31 25.33 22.64
N ALA A 810 12.42 25.11 21.93
CA ALA A 810 12.59 25.67 20.60
C ALA A 810 11.64 24.97 19.61
N GLU A 811 10.91 25.72 18.80
CA GLU A 811 10.01 25.13 17.78
C GLU A 811 10.75 24.40 16.65
N SER A 812 12.08 24.49 16.60
CA SER A 812 12.94 23.72 15.69
C SER A 812 13.51 22.44 16.30
N TYR A 813 13.02 22.04 17.47
CA TYR A 813 13.55 20.88 18.20
C TYR A 813 13.49 19.60 17.36
#